data_AF-A0A1Q8JJE3-F1
#
_entry.id   AF-A0A1Q8JJE3-F1
#
_cell.length_a   1.000
_cell.length_b   1.000
_cell.length_c   1.000
_cell.angle_alpha   90.00
_cell.angle_beta   90.00
_cell.angle_gamma   90.00
#
_symmetry.space_group_name_H-M   'P 1'
#
loop_
_entity.id
_entity.type
_entity.pdbx_description
1 polymer ?
#
loop_
_entity_poly.entity_id
_entity_poly.type
_entity_poly.pdbx_seq_one_letter_code
_entity_poly.pdbx_strand_id
1 'polypeptide(L)'
;MSTATVVGAGPNGLVAAAVLARAGVEVTVLEAAAEIGGGTRTVEGIVPGLLIDHCSAVHPMAVGSTVLRELGLERHGLRWRLPEIDCVHPLDGGDAGVLHRSVEDTADGLGPDGRVWRALLAGPSRGYDTLAEDVLGPLLRVPAHPLRLARFGAPTVLPAEVLGRAFRTERGRALFMGTAAHAFRPLNRPLSSAIGMGILTAGHRHGWGAAEGGSRAITDALAASLGESGVTIETRTPVSSADELPPTDITIWDVGPDRLPALLGDRLPPRIARAYRRFRYGPAAFKVDYAVQGGIPWTRPEARLAGTVHAVGSAGENVHVEREVHAGRMPGRPFVLVGQQYLADPTRSAGDVHPVYAYAHVPYGYTGDATEAITAQIERFAPGFRDRVVGTLRTGPREFAGNPNFAGGNILTGAKDVRQLVFGPRTTLQPYDTGAPGHYLCSASTPPGPGAHGMCGAHAAARALTRLGRGAVSGPAGASPPDSVTARAPARPVPATSASAREGTTLWRSDLLSDWARFPLTPLARTMGPIATADAAWSELADTTTGRPAVVVRDGQAWLDADVAGPRRAGRPVTDGLRSLHTEVDAVRERLPRIGRSAQRSGPTANRCRDLLVETVALSAPAVRALAHAEYRLLAAGSPAPQVDESLVGGRSCRLLDALWEVSRVVARSSDGSLLLSRGLPGLGGRLGTGHPGPAREVFRAVRSLLDHHGHLGAAPWDLGVPSWRSDPSGILALIDRLRTVPDDHPPPVVRRPSTPPAAAGELGGWATLRADAMDTVSRIVAVQRTIVRQAGRALQEDGLLFDAAHVAMLDGEELVGCVPEDVALRTYDHNALDLWLPPREIVGPVPAAVRWIHARDVPRLGPGEVVHGSGTGGRVRGRATVLRSPAGASRVRPGDVVVVASGGAEWLPAVLLAGAVVVDAGMSCSPLAAFCRMSAVPCVIATETATVRIRDGDDLVVDGALGTVTRRRG
;
A
#
# COMPACT_ATOMS: atom_id res chain seq x y z
N MET A 1 -15.81 44.44 -9.36
CA MET A 1 -15.69 43.49 -8.22
C MET A 1 -15.36 42.12 -8.80
N SER A 2 -15.03 41.10 -8.00
CA SER A 2 -14.99 39.71 -8.51
C SER A 2 -16.27 39.00 -8.14
N THR A 3 -16.80 38.18 -9.04
CA THR A 3 -18.15 37.60 -8.94
C THR A 3 -18.12 36.08 -8.97
N ALA A 4 -19.07 35.43 -8.28
CA ALA A 4 -19.19 33.99 -8.24
C ALA A 4 -20.63 33.49 -8.20
N THR A 5 -20.86 32.34 -8.83
CA THR A 5 -22.12 31.57 -8.71
C THR A 5 -21.84 30.23 -8.04
N VAL A 6 -22.65 29.86 -7.04
CA VAL A 6 -22.64 28.53 -6.44
C VAL A 6 -23.93 27.80 -6.78
N VAL A 7 -23.85 26.63 -7.40
CA VAL A 7 -25.01 25.83 -7.81
C VAL A 7 -25.19 24.66 -6.84
N GLY A 8 -26.32 24.66 -6.14
CA GLY A 8 -26.65 23.76 -5.03
C GLY A 8 -26.42 24.43 -3.66
N ALA A 9 -27.47 24.55 -2.85
CA ALA A 9 -27.43 25.13 -1.50
C ALA A 9 -27.30 24.04 -0.41
N GLY A 10 -26.52 22.99 -0.68
CA GLY A 10 -26.11 22.03 0.34
C GLY A 10 -25.13 22.65 1.36
N PRO A 11 -24.80 21.95 2.46
CA PRO A 11 -23.85 22.45 3.45
C PRO A 11 -22.43 22.68 2.88
N ASN A 12 -22.06 22.07 1.74
CA ASN A 12 -20.80 22.39 1.06
C ASN A 12 -20.94 23.65 0.18
N GLY A 13 -22.02 23.78 -0.60
CA GLY A 13 -22.30 24.98 -1.39
C GLY A 13 -22.40 26.25 -0.54
N LEU A 14 -23.17 26.21 0.56
CA LEU A 14 -23.33 27.33 1.49
C LEU A 14 -22.00 27.73 2.15
N VAL A 15 -21.16 26.76 2.56
CA VAL A 15 -19.82 27.05 3.10
C VAL A 15 -18.85 27.56 2.03
N ALA A 16 -18.95 27.07 0.80
CA ALA A 16 -18.16 27.60 -0.31
C ALA A 16 -18.51 29.08 -0.58
N ALA A 17 -19.80 29.43 -0.56
CA ALA A 17 -20.26 30.80 -0.67
C ALA A 17 -19.73 31.68 0.47
N ALA A 18 -19.75 31.19 1.72
CA ALA A 18 -19.28 31.94 2.88
C ALA A 18 -17.77 32.22 2.83
N VAL A 19 -16.97 31.25 2.37
CA VAL A 19 -15.52 31.40 2.20
C VAL A 19 -15.19 32.36 1.05
N LEU A 20 -15.96 32.36 -0.05
CA LEU A 20 -15.82 33.34 -1.13
C LEU A 20 -16.19 34.77 -0.68
N ALA A 21 -17.32 34.92 0.02
CA ALA A 21 -17.80 36.22 0.51
C ALA A 21 -16.82 36.86 1.51
N ARG A 22 -16.29 36.08 2.46
CA ARG A 22 -15.22 36.51 3.39
C ARG A 22 -13.93 36.96 2.68
N ALA A 23 -13.72 36.57 1.41
CA ALA A 23 -12.59 37.00 0.58
C ALA A 23 -12.91 38.18 -0.36
N GLY A 24 -14.05 38.86 -0.17
CA GLY A 24 -14.47 40.02 -0.96
C GLY A 24 -14.87 39.65 -2.40
N VAL A 25 -15.48 38.49 -2.58
CA VAL A 25 -16.13 38.06 -3.83
C VAL A 25 -17.63 38.21 -3.66
N GLU A 26 -18.31 38.77 -4.65
CA GLU A 26 -19.76 38.90 -4.71
C GLU A 26 -20.36 37.54 -5.12
N VAL A 27 -21.31 36.99 -4.34
CA VAL A 27 -21.76 35.60 -4.52
C VAL A 27 -23.29 35.51 -4.66
N THR A 28 -23.73 34.72 -5.64
CA THR A 28 -25.12 34.23 -5.74
C THR A 28 -25.14 32.71 -5.60
N VAL A 29 -26.03 32.17 -4.77
CA VAL A 29 -26.26 30.73 -4.59
C VAL A 29 -27.59 30.36 -5.25
N LEU A 30 -27.60 29.35 -6.11
CA LEU A 30 -28.78 28.88 -6.84
C LEU A 30 -29.18 27.48 -6.37
N GLU A 31 -30.41 27.32 -5.89
CA GLU A 31 -30.99 26.05 -5.46
C GLU A 31 -32.19 25.65 -6.33
N ALA A 32 -32.20 24.40 -6.80
CA ALA A 32 -33.26 23.87 -7.64
C ALA A 32 -34.54 23.53 -6.84
N ALA A 33 -34.39 23.16 -5.58
CA ALA A 33 -35.50 22.91 -4.67
C ALA A 33 -36.14 24.22 -4.16
N ALA A 34 -37.33 24.11 -3.56
CA ALA A 34 -37.99 25.22 -2.87
C ALA A 34 -37.41 25.55 -1.49
N GLU A 35 -36.47 24.73 -0.98
CA GLU A 35 -35.79 24.88 0.30
C GLU A 35 -34.31 24.51 0.15
N ILE A 36 -33.45 25.16 0.93
CA ILE A 36 -32.00 24.90 0.97
C ILE A 36 -31.64 23.65 1.78
N GLY A 37 -30.35 23.30 1.78
CA GLY A 37 -29.72 22.34 2.69
C GLY A 37 -29.68 20.88 2.19
N GLY A 38 -30.50 20.51 1.20
CA GLY A 38 -30.42 19.21 0.53
C GLY A 38 -30.55 18.01 1.49
N GLY A 39 -29.43 17.44 1.92
CA GLY A 39 -29.35 16.31 2.86
C GLY A 39 -29.56 16.67 4.34
N THR A 40 -29.37 17.93 4.75
CA THR A 40 -29.53 18.36 6.15
C THR A 40 -30.93 18.91 6.46
N ARG A 41 -31.89 18.85 5.54
CA ARG A 41 -33.26 19.30 5.78
C ARG A 41 -33.93 18.52 6.92
N THR A 42 -34.81 19.19 7.66
CA THR A 42 -35.67 18.61 8.70
C THR A 42 -37.11 18.89 8.35
N VAL A 43 -38.00 17.91 8.52
CA VAL A 43 -39.43 17.99 8.19
C VAL A 43 -40.28 17.64 9.40
N GLU A 44 -41.45 18.28 9.52
CA GLU A 44 -42.53 17.82 10.38
C GLU A 44 -43.31 16.74 9.61
N GLY A 45 -43.48 15.56 10.21
CA GLY A 45 -43.80 14.34 9.44
C GLY A 45 -45.00 13.54 9.93
N ILE A 46 -44.76 12.63 10.88
CA ILE A 46 -45.68 11.52 11.17
C ILE A 46 -46.85 11.95 12.07
N VAL A 47 -46.59 12.85 13.04
CA VAL A 47 -47.61 13.54 13.84
C VAL A 47 -47.21 15.02 14.00
N PRO A 48 -48.15 15.95 14.24
CA PRO A 48 -47.82 17.36 14.43
C PRO A 48 -46.80 17.59 15.56
N GLY A 49 -45.87 18.51 15.35
CA GLY A 49 -44.73 18.80 16.23
C GLY A 49 -43.57 17.78 16.18
N LEU A 50 -43.68 16.68 15.43
CA LEU A 50 -42.65 15.64 15.39
C LEU A 50 -41.58 15.93 14.32
N LEU A 51 -40.38 16.29 14.76
CA LEU A 51 -39.30 16.77 13.88
C LEU A 51 -38.35 15.65 13.43
N ILE A 52 -38.27 15.43 12.12
CA ILE A 52 -37.57 14.31 11.48
C ILE A 52 -36.50 14.84 10.50
N ASP A 53 -35.26 14.37 10.63
CA ASP A 53 -34.18 14.71 9.71
C ASP A 53 -34.27 13.91 8.40
N HIS A 54 -34.27 14.58 7.25
CA HIS A 54 -34.46 13.96 5.94
C HIS A 54 -33.39 12.92 5.59
N CYS A 55 -32.12 13.19 5.89
CA CYS A 55 -31.01 12.27 5.60
C CYS A 55 -29.86 12.36 6.61
N SER A 56 -29.27 13.53 6.85
CA SER A 56 -28.18 13.67 7.82
C SER A 56 -28.76 14.03 9.20
N ALA A 57 -28.42 13.25 10.22
CA ALA A 57 -29.12 13.23 11.51
C ALA A 57 -28.23 13.42 12.75
N VAL A 58 -27.00 12.86 12.72
CA VAL A 58 -26.03 12.89 13.82
C VAL A 58 -24.66 13.25 13.25
N HIS A 59 -23.93 14.15 13.92
CA HIS A 59 -22.95 15.02 13.25
C HIS A 59 -21.53 15.05 13.88
N PRO A 60 -20.91 13.92 14.30
CA PRO A 60 -19.61 13.94 14.99
C PRO A 60 -18.49 14.64 14.21
N MET A 61 -18.50 14.56 12.88
CA MET A 61 -17.53 15.25 12.01
C MET A 61 -17.84 16.75 11.80
N ALA A 62 -19.06 17.22 12.08
CA ALA A 62 -19.47 18.60 11.84
C ALA A 62 -19.27 19.49 13.08
N VAL A 63 -19.54 18.98 14.28
CA VAL A 63 -19.24 19.68 15.56
C VAL A 63 -17.75 20.06 15.66
N GLY A 64 -16.88 19.18 15.13
CA GLY A 64 -15.43 19.39 15.04
C GLY A 64 -14.93 20.07 13.77
N SER A 65 -15.80 20.60 12.90
CA SER A 65 -15.37 21.20 11.64
C SER A 65 -14.81 22.62 11.84
N THR A 66 -13.53 22.83 11.49
CA THR A 66 -12.84 24.12 11.62
C THR A 66 -13.61 25.26 10.94
N VAL A 67 -14.09 25.06 9.71
CA VAL A 67 -14.75 26.14 8.95
C VAL A 67 -16.10 26.55 9.54
N LEU A 68 -16.88 25.60 10.10
CA LEU A 68 -18.15 25.92 10.75
C LEU A 68 -17.92 26.71 12.06
N ARG A 69 -16.87 26.35 12.80
CA ARG A 69 -16.44 27.03 14.03
C ARG A 69 -15.88 28.43 13.75
N GLU A 70 -15.15 28.63 12.66
CA GLU A 70 -14.70 29.95 12.21
C GLU A 70 -15.84 30.88 11.80
N LEU A 71 -16.84 30.35 11.11
CA LEU A 71 -18.06 31.11 10.80
C LEU A 71 -18.82 31.45 12.08
N GLY A 72 -18.68 30.65 13.15
CA GLY A 72 -19.26 30.91 14.47
C GLY A 72 -20.78 30.89 14.44
N LEU A 73 -21.31 29.84 13.81
CA LEU A 73 -22.74 29.62 13.55
C LEU A 73 -23.61 29.63 14.82
N GLU A 74 -23.00 29.44 15.98
CA GLU A 74 -23.62 29.58 17.29
C GLU A 74 -24.21 30.99 17.53
N ARG A 75 -23.62 32.04 16.93
CA ARG A 75 -24.18 33.40 16.96
C ARG A 75 -25.45 33.53 16.10
N HIS A 76 -25.56 32.71 15.07
CA HIS A 76 -26.71 32.66 14.15
C HIS A 76 -27.70 31.54 14.53
N GLY A 77 -27.67 31.09 15.80
CA GLY A 77 -28.66 30.19 16.39
C GLY A 77 -28.30 28.70 16.43
N LEU A 78 -27.24 28.24 15.76
CA LEU A 78 -26.87 26.82 15.76
C LEU A 78 -26.45 26.36 17.16
N ARG A 79 -27.08 25.31 17.67
CA ARG A 79 -26.72 24.69 18.95
C ARG A 79 -26.55 23.19 18.78
N TRP A 80 -25.41 22.70 19.22
CA TRP A 80 -25.11 21.27 19.28
C TRP A 80 -25.58 20.70 20.62
N ARG A 81 -26.39 19.65 20.55
CA ARG A 81 -26.86 18.88 21.71
C ARG A 81 -26.26 17.49 21.66
N LEU A 82 -25.93 16.96 22.84
CA LEU A 82 -25.31 15.64 23.01
C LEU A 82 -26.25 14.73 23.81
N PRO A 83 -26.34 13.43 23.46
CA PRO A 83 -26.96 12.43 24.32
C PRO A 83 -26.07 12.13 25.54
N GLU A 84 -26.57 11.33 26.48
CA GLU A 84 -25.75 10.81 27.59
C GLU A 84 -24.73 9.77 27.10
N ILE A 85 -25.13 8.93 26.13
CA ILE A 85 -24.28 7.93 25.48
C ILE A 85 -24.26 8.22 23.97
N ASP A 86 -23.06 8.26 23.36
CA ASP A 86 -22.92 8.63 21.94
C ASP A 86 -23.47 7.53 21.02
N CYS A 87 -23.09 6.27 21.26
CA CYS A 87 -23.54 5.13 20.47
C CYS A 87 -23.58 3.82 21.28
N VAL A 88 -24.49 2.90 20.94
CA VAL A 88 -24.50 1.51 21.44
C VAL A 88 -24.59 0.51 20.29
N HIS A 89 -23.85 -0.60 20.38
CA HIS A 89 -23.94 -1.73 19.47
C HIS A 89 -24.42 -2.96 20.25
N PRO A 90 -25.73 -3.27 20.26
CA PRO A 90 -26.29 -4.41 20.98
C PRO A 90 -25.87 -5.75 20.34
N LEU A 91 -25.76 -6.77 21.20
CA LEU A 91 -25.52 -8.16 20.82
C LEU A 91 -26.72 -9.04 21.24
N ASP A 92 -26.86 -10.19 20.59
CA ASP A 92 -27.79 -11.22 21.05
C ASP A 92 -27.41 -11.67 22.48
N GLY A 93 -28.41 -11.94 23.32
CA GLY A 93 -28.21 -12.28 24.74
C GLY A 93 -28.05 -11.09 25.69
N GLY A 94 -28.09 -9.85 25.20
CA GLY A 94 -28.20 -8.64 26.06
C GLY A 94 -26.87 -8.02 26.52
N ASP A 95 -25.73 -8.48 26.00
CA ASP A 95 -24.47 -7.73 26.05
C ASP A 95 -24.47 -6.60 24.99
N ALA A 96 -23.56 -5.64 25.11
CA ALA A 96 -23.41 -4.57 24.14
C ALA A 96 -22.00 -3.96 24.15
N GLY A 97 -21.57 -3.46 23.00
CA GLY A 97 -20.52 -2.44 22.95
C GLY A 97 -21.13 -1.06 23.22
N VAL A 98 -20.58 -0.30 24.17
CA VAL A 98 -21.08 1.03 24.55
C VAL A 98 -19.99 2.07 24.27
N LEU A 99 -20.34 3.12 23.52
CA LEU A 99 -19.48 4.26 23.22
C LEU A 99 -19.90 5.47 24.07
N HIS A 100 -19.06 5.81 25.03
CA HIS A 100 -19.12 7.09 25.71
C HIS A 100 -18.22 8.10 24.99
N ARG A 101 -18.51 9.39 25.12
CA ARG A 101 -17.64 10.45 24.59
C ARG A 101 -16.20 10.33 25.14
N SER A 102 -16.06 9.94 26.40
CA SER A 102 -14.76 9.64 27.01
C SER A 102 -14.11 8.38 26.40
N VAL A 103 -12.84 8.49 25.98
CA VAL A 103 -12.04 7.35 25.51
C VAL A 103 -11.77 6.40 26.66
N GLU A 104 -11.53 6.95 27.84
CA GLU A 104 -11.26 6.25 29.09
C GLU A 104 -12.48 5.43 29.55
N ASP A 105 -13.65 6.05 29.67
CA ASP A 105 -14.88 5.39 30.15
C ASP A 105 -15.30 4.26 29.17
N THR A 106 -15.20 4.53 27.86
CA THR A 106 -15.44 3.51 26.81
C THR A 106 -14.46 2.34 26.94
N ALA A 107 -13.18 2.64 27.14
CA ALA A 107 -12.17 1.60 27.29
C ALA A 107 -12.37 0.77 28.55
N ASP A 108 -12.78 1.38 29.66
CA ASP A 108 -13.05 0.69 30.93
C ASP A 108 -14.31 -0.18 30.81
N GLY A 109 -15.37 0.31 30.16
CA GLY A 109 -16.54 -0.48 29.78
C GLY A 109 -16.20 -1.68 28.90
N LEU A 110 -15.28 -1.51 27.93
CA LEU A 110 -14.75 -2.59 27.08
C LEU A 110 -13.80 -3.55 27.83
N GLY A 111 -13.31 -3.22 29.02
CA GLY A 111 -12.58 -4.12 29.91
C GLY A 111 -11.26 -4.62 29.33
N PRO A 112 -11.08 -5.93 29.02
CA PRO A 112 -9.85 -6.46 28.43
C PRO A 112 -9.39 -5.72 27.16
N ASP A 113 -10.35 -5.24 26.37
CA ASP A 113 -10.11 -4.56 25.09
C ASP A 113 -9.82 -3.06 25.23
N GLY A 114 -10.05 -2.48 26.41
CA GLY A 114 -9.77 -1.06 26.67
C GLY A 114 -8.31 -0.66 26.42
N ARG A 115 -7.36 -1.58 26.54
CA ARG A 115 -5.96 -1.34 26.18
C ARG A 115 -5.80 -1.02 24.69
N VAL A 116 -6.51 -1.74 23.83
CA VAL A 116 -6.51 -1.52 22.38
C VAL A 116 -7.27 -0.24 22.03
N TRP A 117 -8.42 -0.02 22.66
CA TRP A 117 -9.24 1.18 22.45
C TRP A 117 -8.46 2.46 22.78
N ARG A 118 -7.82 2.55 23.97
CA ARG A 118 -6.97 3.69 24.34
C ARG A 118 -5.76 3.84 23.41
N ALA A 119 -5.12 2.74 23.00
CA ALA A 119 -3.96 2.80 22.10
C ALA A 119 -4.29 3.36 20.71
N LEU A 120 -5.48 3.05 20.18
CA LEU A 120 -5.94 3.55 18.88
C LEU A 120 -6.46 5.00 18.95
N LEU A 121 -7.19 5.37 20.03
CA LEU A 121 -8.02 6.57 20.03
C LEU A 121 -7.60 7.67 21.02
N ALA A 122 -6.92 7.36 22.13
CA ALA A 122 -6.63 8.38 23.16
C ALA A 122 -5.66 9.46 22.65
N GLY A 123 -4.64 9.06 21.88
CA GLY A 123 -3.69 10.00 21.26
C GLY A 123 -4.36 10.88 20.19
N PRO A 124 -4.97 10.29 19.13
CA PRO A 124 -5.64 11.05 18.09
C PRO A 124 -6.78 11.94 18.58
N SER A 125 -7.62 11.48 19.51
CA SER A 125 -8.80 12.26 19.96
C SER A 125 -8.38 13.48 20.79
N ARG A 126 -7.40 13.34 21.68
CA ARG A 126 -6.82 14.48 22.42
C ARG A 126 -6.11 15.49 21.51
N GLY A 127 -5.60 15.03 20.36
CA GLY A 127 -4.96 15.87 19.34
C GLY A 127 -5.89 16.33 18.21
N TYR A 128 -7.19 16.02 18.27
CA TYR A 128 -8.07 16.12 17.10
C TYR A 128 -8.17 17.56 16.57
N ASP A 129 -8.34 18.59 17.40
CA ASP A 129 -8.46 19.99 16.94
C ASP A 129 -7.28 20.43 16.04
N THR A 130 -6.07 19.92 16.28
CA THR A 130 -4.88 20.20 15.45
C THR A 130 -4.79 19.29 14.22
N LEU A 131 -5.42 18.12 14.28
CA LEU A 131 -5.41 17.08 13.24
C LEU A 131 -6.64 17.19 12.30
N ALA A 132 -7.68 17.92 12.71
CA ALA A 132 -8.97 18.01 12.05
C ALA A 132 -8.83 18.55 10.63
N GLU A 133 -8.06 19.63 10.42
CA GLU A 133 -7.75 20.14 9.09
C GLU A 133 -7.04 19.11 8.21
N ASP A 134 -6.08 18.36 8.76
CA ASP A 134 -5.28 17.37 8.04
C ASP A 134 -6.13 16.15 7.62
N VAL A 135 -7.03 15.70 8.49
CA VAL A 135 -7.97 14.60 8.24
C VAL A 135 -9.15 15.03 7.35
N LEU A 136 -9.67 16.25 7.51
CA LEU A 136 -10.77 16.80 6.73
C LEU A 136 -10.30 17.49 5.43
N GLY A 137 -9.32 16.93 4.73
CA GLY A 137 -8.90 17.40 3.41
C GLY A 137 -8.28 16.32 2.53
N PRO A 138 -7.76 16.68 1.34
CA PRO A 138 -7.21 15.71 0.40
C PRO A 138 -6.03 14.91 0.98
N LEU A 139 -5.99 13.61 0.70
CA LEU A 139 -4.89 12.73 1.12
C LEU A 139 -3.57 12.95 0.36
N LEU A 140 -3.62 13.62 -0.81
CA LEU A 140 -2.46 13.86 -1.68
C LEU A 140 -2.00 15.33 -1.67
N ARG A 141 -1.84 15.89 -0.48
CA ARG A 141 -1.20 17.20 -0.24
C ARG A 141 -0.06 17.07 0.76
N VAL A 142 0.72 18.14 0.94
CA VAL A 142 1.57 18.28 2.13
C VAL A 142 0.67 18.58 3.33
N PRO A 143 0.62 17.73 4.37
CA PRO A 143 -0.14 18.00 5.59
C PRO A 143 0.61 19.00 6.49
N ALA A 144 -0.12 19.69 7.36
CA ALA A 144 0.48 20.58 8.36
C ALA A 144 1.21 19.79 9.45
N HIS A 145 0.67 18.62 9.83
CA HIS A 145 1.20 17.79 10.93
C HIS A 145 1.54 16.37 10.46
N PRO A 146 2.52 16.17 9.55
CA PRO A 146 2.80 14.87 8.92
C PRO A 146 2.99 13.72 9.91
N LEU A 147 3.67 13.95 11.03
CA LEU A 147 3.89 12.92 12.06
C LEU A 147 2.61 12.58 12.86
N ARG A 148 1.66 13.52 13.00
CA ARG A 148 0.37 13.26 13.65
C ARG A 148 -0.57 12.54 12.68
N LEU A 149 -0.66 13.02 11.44
CA LEU A 149 -1.45 12.38 10.39
C LEU A 149 -0.94 10.97 10.07
N ALA A 150 0.37 10.72 10.05
CA ALA A 150 0.93 9.38 9.87
C ALA A 150 0.59 8.43 11.05
N ARG A 151 0.62 8.92 12.30
CA ARG A 151 0.26 8.12 13.48
C ARG A 151 -1.23 7.78 13.53
N PHE A 152 -2.10 8.73 13.18
CA PHE A 152 -3.54 8.47 13.00
C PHE A 152 -3.80 7.54 11.80
N GLY A 153 -3.13 7.79 10.67
CA GLY A 153 -3.36 7.12 9.40
C GLY A 153 -2.83 5.68 9.33
N ALA A 154 -1.78 5.34 10.08
CA ALA A 154 -1.18 3.99 10.09
C ALA A 154 -2.22 2.86 10.31
N PRO A 155 -3.04 2.85 11.38
CA PRO A 155 -4.10 1.85 11.53
C PRO A 155 -5.17 1.93 10.43
N THR A 156 -5.44 3.12 9.86
CA THR A 156 -6.50 3.30 8.84
C THR A 156 -6.22 2.60 7.51
N VAL A 157 -4.96 2.25 7.23
CA VAL A 157 -4.58 1.50 6.02
C VAL A 157 -5.22 0.11 6.01
N LEU A 158 -5.27 -0.53 7.19
CA LEU A 158 -5.77 -1.89 7.36
C LEU A 158 -7.28 -1.98 7.05
N PRO A 159 -7.77 -3.12 6.53
CA PRO A 159 -9.19 -3.43 6.56
C PRO A 159 -9.76 -3.34 7.97
N ALA A 160 -11.00 -2.85 8.12
CA ALA A 160 -11.68 -2.81 9.41
C ALA A 160 -11.78 -4.21 10.05
N GLU A 161 -12.02 -5.24 9.23
CA GLU A 161 -12.02 -6.64 9.66
C GLU A 161 -10.67 -7.09 10.25
N VAL A 162 -9.54 -6.61 9.71
CA VAL A 162 -8.20 -6.96 10.19
C VAL A 162 -7.87 -6.19 11.46
N LEU A 163 -8.10 -4.87 11.47
CA LEU A 163 -7.86 -4.03 12.65
C LEU A 163 -8.73 -4.47 13.84
N GLY A 164 -9.97 -4.89 13.58
CA GLY A 164 -10.88 -5.40 14.60
C GLY A 164 -10.44 -6.72 15.26
N ARG A 165 -9.55 -7.50 14.63
CA ARG A 165 -8.97 -8.72 15.26
C ARG A 165 -8.08 -8.39 16.46
N ALA A 166 -7.65 -7.15 16.63
CA ALA A 166 -6.94 -6.69 17.83
C ALA A 166 -7.83 -6.74 19.09
N PHE A 167 -9.14 -6.54 18.93
CA PHE A 167 -10.12 -6.72 20.01
C PHE A 167 -10.38 -8.23 20.24
N ARG A 168 -10.47 -8.62 21.51
CA ARG A 168 -10.63 -10.01 21.97
C ARG A 168 -12.08 -10.35 22.30
N THR A 169 -12.86 -9.36 22.76
CA THR A 169 -14.26 -9.50 23.15
C THR A 169 -15.18 -9.13 21.99
N GLU A 170 -16.34 -9.78 21.90
CA GLU A 170 -17.25 -9.54 20.78
C GLU A 170 -17.84 -8.13 20.82
N ARG A 171 -18.14 -7.59 22.00
CA ARG A 171 -18.56 -6.18 22.19
C ARG A 171 -17.55 -5.16 21.65
N GLY A 172 -16.25 -5.38 21.84
CA GLY A 172 -15.19 -4.50 21.33
C GLY A 172 -15.07 -4.56 19.81
N ARG A 173 -15.16 -5.77 19.24
CA ARG A 173 -15.20 -5.98 17.78
C ARG A 173 -16.44 -5.33 17.16
N ALA A 174 -17.61 -5.62 17.72
CA ALA A 174 -18.89 -5.22 17.18
C ALA A 174 -19.04 -3.70 17.16
N LEU A 175 -18.70 -3.01 18.26
CA LEU A 175 -18.71 -1.53 18.31
C LEU A 175 -17.81 -0.89 17.24
N PHE A 176 -16.62 -1.45 17.03
CA PHE A 176 -15.70 -0.99 16.01
C PHE A 176 -16.22 -1.25 14.59
N MET A 177 -16.69 -2.47 14.28
CA MET A 177 -17.28 -2.78 12.97
C MET A 177 -18.54 -1.96 12.70
N GLY A 178 -19.37 -1.74 13.73
CA GLY A 178 -20.58 -0.93 13.65
C GLY A 178 -20.29 0.49 13.17
N THR A 179 -19.25 1.10 13.75
CA THR A 179 -18.81 2.45 13.35
C THR A 179 -18.07 2.44 12.00
N ALA A 180 -17.37 1.37 11.65
CA ALA A 180 -16.73 1.23 10.34
C ALA A 180 -17.73 1.03 9.17
N ALA A 181 -18.90 0.43 9.44
CA ALA A 181 -19.95 0.19 8.44
C ALA A 181 -20.56 1.48 7.87
N HIS A 182 -20.40 2.64 8.52
CA HIS A 182 -20.73 3.97 7.97
C HIS A 182 -20.05 4.26 6.61
N ALA A 183 -19.05 3.48 6.22
CA ALA A 183 -18.46 3.51 4.89
C ALA A 183 -19.38 3.00 3.76
N PHE A 184 -20.42 2.20 4.06
CA PHE A 184 -21.25 1.43 3.10
C PHE A 184 -20.41 0.49 2.20
N ARG A 185 -19.41 -0.21 2.78
CA ARG A 185 -18.41 -0.98 2.02
C ARG A 185 -18.01 -2.27 2.73
N PRO A 186 -17.59 -3.31 1.98
CA PRO A 186 -17.03 -4.53 2.56
C PRO A 186 -15.83 -4.20 3.46
N LEU A 187 -16.00 -4.51 4.75
CA LEU A 187 -15.04 -4.24 5.83
C LEU A 187 -13.72 -5.03 5.70
N ASN A 188 -13.63 -5.91 4.70
CA ASN A 188 -12.44 -6.69 4.35
C ASN A 188 -11.50 -6.00 3.35
N ARG A 189 -11.84 -4.81 2.83
CA ARG A 189 -11.00 -4.08 1.87
C ARG A 189 -10.07 -3.07 2.56
N PRO A 190 -8.88 -2.78 2.01
CA PRO A 190 -8.02 -1.70 2.49
C PRO A 190 -8.75 -0.35 2.59
N LEU A 191 -8.32 0.49 3.53
CA LEU A 191 -8.95 1.77 3.89
C LEU A 191 -10.41 1.71 4.38
N SER A 192 -10.99 0.53 4.62
CA SER A 192 -12.35 0.44 5.20
C SER A 192 -12.43 0.88 6.67
N SER A 193 -11.33 0.78 7.41
CA SER A 193 -11.25 1.29 8.80
C SER A 193 -11.15 2.81 8.90
N ALA A 194 -10.80 3.52 7.81
CA ALA A 194 -10.50 4.95 7.83
C ALA A 194 -11.69 5.82 8.25
N ILE A 195 -12.89 5.52 7.74
CA ILE A 195 -14.12 6.26 8.09
C ILE A 195 -14.50 6.00 9.55
N GLY A 196 -14.46 4.75 10.00
CA GLY A 196 -14.73 4.39 11.40
C GLY A 196 -13.76 5.05 12.38
N MET A 197 -12.44 5.01 12.08
CA MET A 197 -11.42 5.69 12.89
C MET A 197 -11.60 7.21 12.92
N GLY A 198 -11.98 7.83 11.80
CA GLY A 198 -12.27 9.26 11.74
C GLY A 198 -13.46 9.65 12.62
N ILE A 199 -14.59 8.93 12.46
CA ILE A 199 -15.82 9.14 13.24
C ILE A 199 -15.58 8.92 14.74
N LEU A 200 -14.89 7.84 15.13
CA LEU A 200 -14.56 7.57 16.53
C LEU A 200 -13.63 8.65 17.13
N THR A 201 -12.65 9.14 16.36
CA THR A 201 -11.71 10.17 16.84
C THR A 201 -12.39 11.54 17.03
N ALA A 202 -13.21 11.95 16.07
CA ALA A 202 -13.98 13.19 16.15
C ALA A 202 -15.07 13.11 17.25
N GLY A 203 -15.78 11.98 17.31
CA GLY A 203 -16.78 11.70 18.34
C GLY A 203 -16.20 11.70 19.75
N HIS A 204 -15.05 11.07 19.98
CA HIS A 204 -14.38 11.14 21.28
C HIS A 204 -13.87 12.55 21.67
N ARG A 205 -13.67 13.44 20.70
CA ARG A 205 -13.30 14.84 20.97
C ARG A 205 -14.52 15.73 21.26
N HIS A 206 -15.59 15.60 20.48
CA HIS A 206 -16.70 16.57 20.45
C HIS A 206 -18.08 16.00 20.82
N GLY A 207 -18.25 14.68 20.84
CA GLY A 207 -19.52 13.97 20.97
C GLY A 207 -20.24 13.74 19.62
N TRP A 208 -21.17 12.81 19.60
CA TRP A 208 -22.02 12.50 18.45
C TRP A 208 -23.26 13.43 18.46
N GLY A 209 -23.02 14.71 18.19
CA GLY A 209 -24.03 15.74 18.37
C GLY A 209 -25.17 15.74 17.35
N ALA A 210 -26.37 16.07 17.83
CA ALA A 210 -27.50 16.50 17.03
C ALA A 210 -27.59 18.03 17.05
N ALA A 211 -28.17 18.65 16.01
CA ALA A 211 -28.49 20.08 16.04
C ALA A 211 -29.88 20.30 16.66
N GLU A 212 -30.00 21.30 17.54
CA GLU A 212 -31.24 21.70 18.22
C GLU A 212 -32.31 22.17 17.21
N GLY A 213 -33.54 21.64 17.31
CA GLY A 213 -34.64 21.93 16.40
C GLY A 213 -34.55 21.23 15.03
N GLY A 214 -33.48 20.46 14.77
CA GLY A 214 -33.27 19.77 13.49
C GLY A 214 -31.90 20.04 12.88
N SER A 215 -31.46 19.13 12.00
CA SER A 215 -30.27 19.34 11.17
C SER A 215 -30.41 20.53 10.21
N ARG A 216 -31.64 21.01 9.94
CA ARG A 216 -31.89 22.22 9.16
C ARG A 216 -31.24 23.46 9.79
N ALA A 217 -31.15 23.51 11.13
CA ALA A 217 -30.52 24.61 11.86
C ALA A 217 -29.04 24.86 11.46
N ILE A 218 -28.32 23.83 10.97
CA ILE A 218 -26.96 23.98 10.42
C ILE A 218 -26.99 24.90 9.19
N THR A 219 -27.97 24.70 8.31
CA THR A 219 -28.10 25.42 7.05
C THR A 219 -28.86 26.73 7.17
N ASP A 220 -29.76 26.85 8.15
CA ASP A 220 -30.42 28.11 8.50
C ASP A 220 -29.40 29.10 9.11
N ALA A 221 -28.54 28.64 10.02
CA ALA A 221 -27.45 29.45 10.58
C ALA A 221 -26.41 29.85 9.51
N LEU A 222 -26.11 28.98 8.55
CA LEU A 222 -25.29 29.33 7.38
C LEU A 222 -25.97 30.41 6.52
N ALA A 223 -27.27 30.28 6.23
CA ALA A 223 -28.02 31.26 5.43
C ALA A 223 -28.09 32.63 6.11
N ALA A 224 -28.26 32.69 7.43
CA ALA A 224 -28.19 33.94 8.19
C ALA A 224 -26.81 34.61 8.11
N SER A 225 -25.73 33.83 8.30
CA SER A 225 -24.34 34.31 8.18
C SER A 225 -23.99 34.81 6.76
N LEU A 226 -24.57 34.15 5.74
CA LEU A 226 -24.48 34.56 4.32
C LEU A 226 -25.25 35.86 4.03
N GLY A 227 -26.42 36.06 4.63
CA GLY A 227 -27.21 37.28 4.51
C GLY A 227 -26.49 38.51 5.09
N GLU A 228 -25.87 38.37 6.26
CA GLU A 228 -24.98 39.40 6.84
C GLU A 228 -23.77 39.72 5.94
N SER A 229 -23.33 38.74 5.14
CA SER A 229 -22.23 38.87 4.17
C SER A 229 -22.67 39.40 2.79
N GLY A 230 -23.94 39.76 2.61
CA GLY A 230 -24.49 40.26 1.35
C GLY A 230 -24.65 39.21 0.23
N VAL A 231 -24.61 37.92 0.57
CA VAL A 231 -24.77 36.83 -0.40
C VAL A 231 -26.25 36.62 -0.73
N THR A 232 -26.57 36.59 -2.03
CA THR A 232 -27.93 36.29 -2.49
C THR A 232 -28.13 34.79 -2.60
N ILE A 233 -29.29 34.28 -2.14
CA ILE A 233 -29.68 32.87 -2.27
C ILE A 233 -31.03 32.80 -2.98
N GLU A 234 -31.05 32.17 -4.15
CA GLU A 234 -32.25 31.93 -4.96
C GLU A 234 -32.69 30.47 -4.84
N THR A 235 -34.00 30.24 -4.70
CA THR A 235 -34.60 28.90 -4.63
C THR A 235 -35.61 28.72 -5.76
N ARG A 236 -35.85 27.47 -6.16
CA ARG A 236 -36.58 27.10 -7.39
C ARG A 236 -35.89 27.54 -8.69
N THR A 237 -34.56 27.66 -8.68
CA THR A 237 -33.72 27.99 -9.85
C THR A 237 -32.94 26.74 -10.33
N PRO A 238 -33.57 25.79 -11.06
CA PRO A 238 -32.91 24.59 -11.55
C PRO A 238 -31.99 24.90 -12.74
N VAL A 239 -30.69 24.72 -12.55
CA VAL A 239 -29.66 24.89 -13.61
C VAL A 239 -29.52 23.60 -14.42
N SER A 240 -29.68 23.70 -15.75
CA SER A 240 -29.55 22.62 -16.73
C SER A 240 -28.27 22.77 -17.60
N SER A 241 -27.81 24.00 -17.85
CA SER A 241 -26.51 24.30 -18.48
C SER A 241 -25.81 25.49 -17.82
N ALA A 242 -24.47 25.50 -17.87
CA ALA A 242 -23.64 26.66 -17.54
C ALA A 242 -23.85 27.87 -18.48
N ASP A 243 -24.58 27.70 -19.59
CA ASP A 243 -25.02 28.79 -20.48
C ASP A 243 -26.20 29.60 -19.89
N GLU A 244 -26.89 29.06 -18.90
CA GLU A 244 -28.00 29.73 -18.19
C GLU A 244 -27.49 30.64 -17.04
N LEU A 245 -26.20 30.53 -16.71
CA LEU A 245 -25.59 31.23 -15.58
C LEU A 245 -25.08 32.63 -16.01
N PRO A 246 -25.11 33.62 -15.10
CA PRO A 246 -24.46 34.90 -15.35
C PRO A 246 -22.93 34.71 -15.51
N PRO A 247 -22.27 35.50 -16.38
CA PRO A 247 -20.82 35.44 -16.55
C PRO A 247 -20.12 35.86 -15.25
N THR A 248 -19.44 34.91 -14.62
CA THR A 248 -18.77 35.06 -13.32
C THR A 248 -17.33 34.56 -13.35
N ASP A 249 -16.46 35.11 -12.48
CA ASP A 249 -15.05 34.69 -12.38
C ASP A 249 -14.91 33.25 -11.87
N ILE A 250 -15.84 32.83 -11.01
CA ILE A 250 -15.84 31.54 -10.31
C ILE A 250 -17.24 30.92 -10.36
N THR A 251 -17.35 29.67 -10.82
CA THR A 251 -18.53 28.83 -10.58
C THR A 251 -18.17 27.66 -9.68
N ILE A 252 -18.90 27.44 -8.60
CA ILE A 252 -18.77 26.26 -7.75
C ILE A 252 -20.02 25.39 -7.87
N TRP A 253 -19.82 24.09 -8.08
CA TRP A 253 -20.90 23.12 -8.25
C TRP A 253 -20.95 22.17 -7.04
N ASP A 254 -22.01 22.24 -6.21
CA ASP A 254 -22.34 21.25 -5.14
C ASP A 254 -23.25 20.15 -5.72
N VAL A 255 -22.80 19.55 -6.84
CA VAL A 255 -23.61 18.61 -7.64
C VAL A 255 -22.97 17.22 -7.75
N GLY A 256 -23.77 16.23 -8.13
CA GLY A 256 -23.30 14.90 -8.52
C GLY A 256 -22.23 15.00 -9.63
N PRO A 257 -21.07 14.34 -9.49
CA PRO A 257 -19.97 14.48 -10.45
C PRO A 257 -20.33 13.95 -11.85
N ASP A 258 -21.29 13.02 -11.92
CA ASP A 258 -21.92 12.49 -13.14
C ASP A 258 -22.73 13.53 -13.92
N ARG A 259 -23.19 14.61 -13.27
CA ARG A 259 -23.99 15.70 -13.86
C ARG A 259 -23.14 16.74 -14.60
N LEU A 260 -21.90 16.99 -14.16
CA LEU A 260 -20.99 17.98 -14.77
C LEU A 260 -20.82 17.82 -16.30
N PRO A 261 -20.73 16.60 -16.88
CA PRO A 261 -20.62 16.37 -18.33
C PRO A 261 -21.88 16.67 -19.14
N ALA A 262 -22.98 17.06 -18.51
CA ALA A 262 -24.13 17.71 -19.14
C ALA A 262 -24.06 19.23 -18.88
N LEU A 263 -23.98 19.63 -17.60
CA LEU A 263 -23.99 21.03 -17.16
C LEU A 263 -22.92 21.91 -17.84
N LEU A 264 -21.71 21.40 -18.07
CA LEU A 264 -20.61 22.17 -18.65
C LEU A 264 -20.44 21.98 -20.17
N GLY A 265 -21.14 21.01 -20.78
CA GLY A 265 -21.02 20.69 -22.20
C GLY A 265 -19.57 20.59 -22.69
N ASP A 266 -19.26 21.27 -23.79
CA ASP A 266 -17.93 21.29 -24.42
C ASP A 266 -16.87 22.11 -23.65
N ARG A 267 -17.25 22.83 -22.58
CA ARG A 267 -16.28 23.47 -21.67
C ARG A 267 -15.40 22.44 -20.95
N LEU A 268 -15.88 21.19 -20.81
CA LEU A 268 -15.12 20.10 -20.19
C LEU A 268 -14.21 19.36 -21.18
N PRO A 269 -12.90 19.25 -20.92
CA PRO A 269 -12.00 18.44 -21.73
C PRO A 269 -12.51 16.99 -21.86
N PRO A 270 -12.61 16.39 -23.08
CA PRO A 270 -13.27 15.09 -23.29
C PRO A 270 -12.72 13.92 -22.45
N ARG A 271 -11.44 13.97 -22.06
CA ARG A 271 -10.82 12.99 -21.14
C ARG A 271 -11.39 13.08 -19.72
N ILE A 272 -11.73 14.28 -19.25
CA ILE A 272 -12.28 14.54 -17.91
C ILE A 272 -13.79 14.30 -17.90
N ALA A 273 -14.52 14.76 -18.93
CA ALA A 273 -15.93 14.41 -19.12
C ALA A 273 -16.15 12.89 -19.08
N ARG A 274 -15.26 12.10 -19.71
CA ARG A 274 -15.30 10.62 -19.66
C ARG A 274 -15.00 10.04 -18.28
N ALA A 275 -14.20 10.71 -17.44
CA ALA A 275 -13.94 10.27 -16.07
C ALA A 275 -15.18 10.47 -15.18
N TYR A 276 -15.83 11.62 -15.31
CA TYR A 276 -17.08 11.95 -14.62
C TYR A 276 -18.26 11.06 -15.07
N ARG A 277 -18.44 10.82 -16.38
CA ARG A 277 -19.40 9.82 -16.92
C ARG A 277 -19.10 8.36 -16.52
N ARG A 278 -17.99 8.10 -15.82
CA ARG A 278 -17.58 6.80 -15.28
C ARG A 278 -17.37 6.85 -13.76
N PHE A 279 -17.95 7.85 -13.08
CA PHE A 279 -18.00 7.85 -11.62
C PHE A 279 -18.82 6.66 -11.11
N ARG A 280 -18.48 6.15 -9.92
CA ARG A 280 -19.12 4.97 -9.33
C ARG A 280 -19.76 5.34 -8.00
N TYR A 281 -20.99 4.89 -7.80
CA TYR A 281 -21.73 4.96 -6.53
C TYR A 281 -21.58 3.66 -5.76
N GLY A 282 -21.76 3.73 -4.44
CA GLY A 282 -21.79 2.56 -3.57
C GLY A 282 -23.23 2.07 -3.34
N PRO A 283 -23.45 1.20 -2.34
CA PRO A 283 -24.78 0.87 -1.83
C PRO A 283 -25.66 2.09 -1.53
N ALA A 284 -26.96 1.86 -1.45
CA ALA A 284 -27.96 2.87 -1.13
C ALA A 284 -28.40 2.77 0.34
N ALA A 285 -29.11 3.80 0.81
CA ALA A 285 -29.88 3.72 2.04
C ALA A 285 -31.37 3.44 1.73
N PHE A 286 -32.01 2.57 2.50
CA PHE A 286 -33.47 2.54 2.63
C PHE A 286 -33.79 2.99 4.05
N LYS A 287 -34.58 4.05 4.19
CA LYS A 287 -34.85 4.70 5.47
C LYS A 287 -36.31 4.52 5.89
N VAL A 288 -36.54 4.32 7.18
CA VAL A 288 -37.85 4.39 7.82
C VAL A 288 -37.74 5.26 9.06
N ASP A 289 -38.54 6.31 9.14
CA ASP A 289 -38.80 7.04 10.37
C ASP A 289 -40.00 6.42 11.09
N TYR A 290 -39.92 6.35 12.41
CA TYR A 290 -41.00 5.89 13.28
C TYR A 290 -41.36 7.01 14.27
N ALA A 291 -42.66 7.17 14.51
CA ALA A 291 -43.16 7.88 15.69
C ALA A 291 -43.36 6.83 16.79
N VAL A 292 -42.63 6.95 17.90
CA VAL A 292 -42.56 5.91 18.94
C VAL A 292 -43.00 6.47 20.28
N GLN A 293 -44.08 5.94 20.83
CA GLN A 293 -44.60 6.35 22.13
C GLN A 293 -43.78 5.75 23.28
N GLY A 294 -43.36 6.57 24.24
CA GLY A 294 -42.57 6.15 25.42
C GLY A 294 -41.18 5.61 25.08
N GLY A 295 -40.68 5.85 23.86
CA GLY A 295 -39.35 5.47 23.38
C GLY A 295 -39.18 3.98 23.04
N ILE A 296 -38.02 3.62 22.50
CA ILE A 296 -37.73 2.23 22.09
C ILE A 296 -37.45 1.36 23.34
N PRO A 297 -38.09 0.18 23.50
CA PRO A 297 -37.96 -0.65 24.69
C PRO A 297 -36.72 -1.55 24.66
N TRP A 298 -35.55 -0.98 24.31
CA TRP A 298 -34.29 -1.75 24.17
C TRP A 298 -34.03 -2.67 25.38
N THR A 299 -33.67 -3.92 25.12
CA THR A 299 -33.32 -4.91 26.16
C THR A 299 -32.11 -4.45 26.98
N ARG A 300 -31.16 -3.75 26.34
CA ARG A 300 -30.00 -3.13 27.00
C ARG A 300 -30.38 -1.72 27.49
N PRO A 301 -30.28 -1.41 28.80
CA PRO A 301 -30.64 -0.09 29.34
C PRO A 301 -29.88 1.08 28.69
N GLU A 302 -28.57 0.91 28.45
CA GLU A 302 -27.69 1.92 27.87
C GLU A 302 -28.14 2.36 26.46
N ALA A 303 -28.75 1.46 25.68
CA ALA A 303 -29.30 1.81 24.36
C ALA A 303 -30.50 2.76 24.44
N ARG A 304 -31.18 2.87 25.60
CA ARG A 304 -32.26 3.85 25.85
C ARG A 304 -31.72 5.26 26.15
N LEU A 305 -30.41 5.39 26.40
CA LEU A 305 -29.68 6.64 26.65
C LEU A 305 -28.77 7.03 25.47
N ALA A 306 -28.74 6.21 24.42
CA ALA A 306 -27.82 6.31 23.31
C ALA A 306 -28.38 7.10 22.13
N GLY A 307 -27.72 8.19 21.72
CA GLY A 307 -28.15 8.98 20.56
C GLY A 307 -28.10 8.20 19.24
N THR A 308 -27.24 7.17 19.15
CA THR A 308 -27.15 6.24 18.02
C THR A 308 -27.16 4.78 18.48
N VAL A 309 -27.79 3.89 17.73
CA VAL A 309 -27.73 2.44 17.93
C VAL A 309 -27.40 1.72 16.62
N HIS A 310 -26.44 0.80 16.62
CA HIS A 310 -26.10 -0.06 15.49
C HIS A 310 -26.78 -1.43 15.66
N ALA A 311 -28.04 -1.54 15.26
CA ALA A 311 -28.84 -2.76 15.38
C ALA A 311 -28.43 -3.79 14.32
N VAL A 312 -27.50 -4.69 14.69
CA VAL A 312 -26.98 -5.74 13.78
C VAL A 312 -26.83 -7.09 14.47
N GLY A 313 -26.22 -7.14 15.65
CA GLY A 313 -25.67 -8.36 16.24
C GLY A 313 -24.14 -8.41 16.09
N SER A 314 -23.58 -9.60 15.86
CA SER A 314 -22.13 -9.83 15.89
C SER A 314 -21.31 -9.03 14.86
N ALA A 315 -20.00 -8.88 15.12
CA ALA A 315 -19.05 -8.30 14.17
C ALA A 315 -18.96 -9.13 12.88
N GLY A 316 -19.08 -10.46 12.97
CA GLY A 316 -19.12 -11.35 11.82
C GLY A 316 -20.37 -11.17 10.95
N GLU A 317 -21.54 -10.99 11.59
CA GLU A 317 -22.81 -10.70 10.90
C GLU A 317 -22.72 -9.36 10.14
N ASN A 318 -22.18 -8.31 10.76
CA ASN A 318 -21.92 -7.02 10.11
C ASN A 318 -20.97 -7.14 8.90
N VAL A 319 -19.83 -7.84 9.06
CA VAL A 319 -18.88 -8.09 7.97
C VAL A 319 -19.51 -8.87 6.80
N HIS A 320 -20.40 -9.83 7.08
CA HIS A 320 -21.14 -10.57 6.06
C HIS A 320 -22.17 -9.68 5.34
N VAL A 321 -22.98 -8.94 6.09
CA VAL A 321 -24.00 -8.01 5.58
C VAL A 321 -23.43 -6.97 4.62
N GLU A 322 -22.32 -6.31 4.99
CA GLU A 322 -21.66 -5.32 4.11
C GLU A 322 -21.11 -5.94 2.82
N ARG A 323 -20.72 -7.22 2.85
CA ARG A 323 -20.30 -7.97 1.65
C ARG A 323 -21.50 -8.30 0.74
N GLU A 324 -22.63 -8.73 1.30
CA GLU A 324 -23.85 -9.06 0.54
C GLU A 324 -24.46 -7.83 -0.14
N VAL A 325 -24.63 -6.74 0.61
CA VAL A 325 -25.17 -5.46 0.13
C VAL A 325 -24.32 -4.90 -1.01
N HIS A 326 -22.99 -4.94 -0.86
CA HIS A 326 -22.06 -4.51 -1.91
C HIS A 326 -22.03 -5.45 -3.12
N ALA A 327 -22.34 -6.74 -2.94
CA ALA A 327 -22.51 -7.71 -4.02
C ALA A 327 -23.89 -7.62 -4.71
N GLY A 328 -24.71 -6.62 -4.35
CA GLY A 328 -26.02 -6.36 -4.96
C GLY A 328 -27.17 -7.20 -4.40
N ARG A 329 -26.97 -7.92 -3.29
CA ARG A 329 -27.99 -8.76 -2.65
C ARG A 329 -28.52 -8.09 -1.39
N MET A 330 -29.82 -8.16 -1.18
CA MET A 330 -30.45 -7.64 0.04
C MET A 330 -30.41 -8.74 1.12
N PRO A 331 -29.68 -8.56 2.24
CA PRO A 331 -29.66 -9.52 3.34
C PRO A 331 -30.98 -9.48 4.12
N GLY A 332 -31.46 -10.64 4.58
CA GLY A 332 -32.67 -10.75 5.42
C GLY A 332 -32.52 -10.16 6.83
N ARG A 333 -31.29 -9.84 7.24
CA ARG A 333 -30.93 -9.11 8.47
C ARG A 333 -29.93 -8.01 8.10
N PRO A 334 -30.39 -6.83 7.66
CA PRO A 334 -29.50 -5.76 7.23
C PRO A 334 -28.77 -5.10 8.42
N PHE A 335 -27.73 -4.34 8.10
CA PHE A 335 -27.14 -3.37 9.02
C PHE A 335 -28.17 -2.26 9.19
N VAL A 336 -28.62 -2.00 10.40
CA VAL A 336 -29.56 -0.91 10.70
C VAL A 336 -28.89 0.09 11.64
N LEU A 337 -28.74 1.33 11.18
CA LEU A 337 -28.46 2.46 12.08
C LEU A 337 -29.79 3.05 12.54
N VAL A 338 -29.94 3.20 13.86
CA VAL A 338 -31.05 3.92 14.50
C VAL A 338 -30.51 5.17 15.18
N GLY A 339 -31.13 6.31 14.92
CA GLY A 339 -30.91 7.60 15.57
C GLY A 339 -32.05 7.90 16.54
N GLN A 340 -31.68 8.32 17.75
CA GLN A 340 -32.59 8.73 18.82
C GLN A 340 -32.25 10.18 19.21
N GLN A 341 -32.20 11.10 18.23
CA GLN A 341 -31.79 12.50 18.45
C GLN A 341 -32.59 13.21 19.55
N TYR A 342 -33.82 12.76 19.82
CA TYR A 342 -34.68 13.28 20.89
C TYR A 342 -34.09 13.15 22.29
N LEU A 343 -33.16 12.21 22.52
CA LEU A 343 -32.44 12.05 23.79
C LEU A 343 -31.41 13.18 24.02
N ALA A 344 -30.92 13.80 22.95
CA ALA A 344 -30.08 14.99 23.01
C ALA A 344 -30.93 16.28 22.97
N ASP A 345 -31.99 16.27 22.15
CA ASP A 345 -32.86 17.40 21.87
C ASP A 345 -34.34 17.02 21.99
N PRO A 346 -34.92 17.10 23.20
CA PRO A 346 -36.32 16.71 23.44
C PRO A 346 -37.35 17.52 22.65
N THR A 347 -36.99 18.71 22.14
CA THR A 347 -37.90 19.63 21.42
C THR A 347 -38.45 19.04 20.12
N ARG A 348 -37.83 17.96 19.62
CA ARG A 348 -38.25 17.19 18.44
C ARG A 348 -39.45 16.26 18.70
N SER A 349 -39.88 16.11 19.96
CA SER A 349 -40.92 15.15 20.38
C SER A 349 -42.30 15.79 20.47
N ALA A 350 -43.31 15.07 19.99
CA ALA A 350 -44.72 15.43 20.18
C ALA A 350 -45.21 14.87 21.53
N GLY A 351 -44.77 15.49 22.62
CA GLY A 351 -45.02 14.99 23.98
C GLY A 351 -44.27 13.68 24.24
N ASP A 352 -45.02 12.62 24.59
CA ASP A 352 -44.51 11.25 24.81
C ASP A 352 -44.24 10.48 23.49
N VAL A 353 -44.51 11.09 22.33
CA VAL A 353 -44.20 10.51 21.01
C VAL A 353 -42.88 11.06 20.49
N HIS A 354 -41.90 10.18 20.32
CA HIS A 354 -40.53 10.55 19.93
C HIS A 354 -40.22 10.16 18.47
N PRO A 355 -39.44 10.98 17.73
CA PRO A 355 -38.95 10.62 16.41
C PRO A 355 -37.78 9.64 16.53
N VAL A 356 -37.93 8.49 15.87
CA VAL A 356 -36.88 7.48 15.70
C VAL A 356 -36.51 7.42 14.23
N TYR A 357 -35.31 7.89 13.92
CA TYR A 357 -34.71 7.85 12.59
C TYR A 357 -34.07 6.46 12.41
N ALA A 358 -34.37 5.72 11.33
CA ALA A 358 -33.63 4.47 11.05
C ALA A 358 -33.37 4.25 9.57
N TYR A 359 -32.23 3.63 9.22
CA TYR A 359 -31.99 3.16 7.86
C TYR A 359 -31.20 1.86 7.79
N ALA A 360 -31.51 1.07 6.76
CA ALA A 360 -30.74 -0.08 6.32
C ALA A 360 -29.77 0.31 5.20
N HIS A 361 -28.61 -0.34 5.16
CA HIS A 361 -27.80 -0.41 3.94
C HIS A 361 -28.45 -1.40 2.97
N VAL A 362 -28.69 -0.98 1.72
CA VAL A 362 -29.36 -1.78 0.69
C VAL A 362 -28.59 -1.70 -0.65
N PRO A 363 -28.78 -2.65 -1.59
CA PRO A 363 -28.15 -2.57 -2.90
C PRO A 363 -28.38 -1.23 -3.62
N TYR A 364 -27.41 -0.80 -4.43
CA TYR A 364 -27.54 0.41 -5.25
C TYR A 364 -28.78 0.34 -6.15
N GLY A 365 -29.67 1.33 -6.05
CA GLY A 365 -30.92 1.35 -6.80
C GLY A 365 -31.93 0.27 -6.40
N TYR A 366 -31.83 -0.30 -5.19
CA TYR A 366 -32.78 -1.30 -4.68
C TYR A 366 -34.24 -0.83 -4.78
N THR A 367 -35.10 -1.66 -5.37
CA THR A 367 -36.50 -1.34 -5.70
C THR A 367 -37.53 -2.01 -4.80
N GLY A 368 -37.10 -2.87 -3.88
CA GLY A 368 -37.98 -3.52 -2.90
C GLY A 368 -38.25 -2.63 -1.69
N ASP A 369 -39.09 -3.13 -0.79
CA ASP A 369 -39.31 -2.53 0.53
C ASP A 369 -38.40 -3.21 1.56
N ALA A 370 -37.68 -2.44 2.37
CA ALA A 370 -36.86 -2.94 3.47
C ALA A 370 -37.46 -2.67 4.86
N THR A 371 -38.66 -2.09 4.94
CA THR A 371 -39.30 -1.66 6.19
C THR A 371 -39.39 -2.80 7.21
N GLU A 372 -39.96 -3.95 6.84
CA GLU A 372 -40.09 -5.07 7.77
C GLU A 372 -38.73 -5.65 8.22
N ALA A 373 -37.70 -5.61 7.36
CA ALA A 373 -36.35 -6.04 7.73
C ALA A 373 -35.68 -5.06 8.72
N ILE A 374 -36.00 -3.76 8.63
CA ILE A 374 -35.59 -2.74 9.61
C ILE A 374 -36.34 -2.95 10.92
N THR A 375 -37.68 -3.04 10.89
CA THR A 375 -38.52 -3.27 12.07
C THR A 375 -38.10 -4.53 12.83
N ALA A 376 -37.84 -5.63 12.12
CA ALA A 376 -37.43 -6.90 12.72
C ALA A 376 -36.02 -6.85 13.36
N GLN A 377 -35.08 -6.11 12.79
CA GLN A 377 -33.75 -5.91 13.39
C GLN A 377 -33.81 -4.99 14.63
N ILE A 378 -34.74 -4.03 14.69
CA ILE A 378 -34.97 -3.26 15.92
C ILE A 378 -35.62 -4.15 17.00
N GLU A 379 -36.69 -4.86 16.65
CA GLU A 379 -37.42 -5.76 17.57
C GLU A 379 -36.52 -6.83 18.20
N ARG A 380 -35.55 -7.38 17.44
CA ARG A 380 -34.55 -8.35 17.91
C ARG A 380 -33.80 -7.89 19.17
N PHE A 381 -33.57 -6.58 19.33
CA PHE A 381 -32.89 -5.98 20.48
C PHE A 381 -33.81 -5.09 21.34
N ALA A 382 -35.08 -4.96 20.96
CA ALA A 382 -36.12 -4.21 21.66
C ALA A 382 -37.52 -4.86 21.50
N PRO A 383 -37.80 -6.00 22.17
CA PRO A 383 -39.12 -6.62 22.13
C PRO A 383 -40.22 -5.70 22.68
N GLY A 384 -41.36 -5.65 22.00
CA GLY A 384 -42.41 -4.65 22.21
C GLY A 384 -42.18 -3.34 21.44
N PHE A 385 -41.29 -3.33 20.43
CA PHE A 385 -41.04 -2.13 19.62
C PHE A 385 -42.23 -1.80 18.73
N ARG A 386 -42.74 -2.78 17.94
CA ARG A 386 -43.92 -2.58 17.08
C ARG A 386 -45.12 -2.02 17.84
N ASP A 387 -45.36 -2.50 19.06
CA ASP A 387 -46.50 -2.09 19.90
C ASP A 387 -46.48 -0.61 20.31
N ARG A 388 -45.33 0.07 20.16
CA ARG A 388 -45.13 1.49 20.46
C ARG A 388 -45.09 2.39 19.23
N VAL A 389 -45.12 1.83 18.03
CA VAL A 389 -45.07 2.60 16.77
C VAL A 389 -46.47 3.16 16.48
N VAL A 390 -46.64 4.48 16.67
CA VAL A 390 -47.90 5.18 16.37
C VAL A 390 -47.99 5.65 14.91
N GLY A 391 -46.90 5.55 14.15
CA GLY A 391 -46.88 5.81 12.71
C GLY A 391 -45.49 5.66 12.10
N THR A 392 -45.41 5.57 10.76
CA THR A 392 -44.16 5.37 10.02
C THR A 392 -44.10 6.21 8.75
N LEU A 393 -42.89 6.62 8.35
CA LEU A 393 -42.60 7.27 7.06
C LEU A 393 -41.41 6.57 6.40
N ARG A 394 -41.62 5.95 5.23
CA ARG A 394 -40.55 5.28 4.46
C ARG A 394 -39.97 6.20 3.37
N THR A 395 -38.65 6.19 3.22
CA THR A 395 -37.91 6.85 2.14
C THR A 395 -36.94 5.83 1.53
N GLY A 396 -37.29 5.27 0.37
CA GLY A 396 -36.47 4.30 -0.34
C GLY A 396 -35.42 4.96 -1.25
N PRO A 397 -34.58 4.14 -1.92
CA PRO A 397 -33.58 4.63 -2.88
C PRO A 397 -34.15 5.50 -4.02
N ARG A 398 -35.40 5.26 -4.42
CA ARG A 398 -36.10 6.06 -5.45
C ARG A 398 -36.48 7.44 -4.91
N GLU A 399 -37.04 7.49 -3.71
CA GLU A 399 -37.44 8.73 -3.05
C GLU A 399 -36.20 9.60 -2.71
N PHE A 400 -35.11 8.99 -2.23
CA PHE A 400 -33.82 9.68 -2.06
C PHE A 400 -33.26 10.24 -3.38
N ALA A 401 -33.35 9.47 -4.48
CA ALA A 401 -32.89 9.92 -5.80
C ALA A 401 -33.71 11.08 -6.41
N GLY A 402 -34.78 11.54 -5.74
CA GLY A 402 -35.39 12.84 -6.00
C GLY A 402 -34.43 14.02 -5.73
N ASN A 403 -33.40 13.82 -4.90
CA ASN A 403 -32.21 14.66 -4.86
C ASN A 403 -31.18 14.10 -5.87
N PRO A 404 -30.78 14.84 -6.93
CA PRO A 404 -29.82 14.38 -7.94
C PRO A 404 -28.45 13.94 -7.38
N ASN A 405 -28.05 14.44 -6.21
CA ASN A 405 -26.79 14.07 -5.57
C ASN A 405 -26.86 12.66 -4.92
N PHE A 406 -28.06 12.15 -4.63
CA PHE A 406 -28.29 10.82 -4.08
C PHE A 406 -28.67 9.81 -5.17
N ALA A 407 -27.92 9.81 -6.28
CA ALA A 407 -28.14 8.90 -7.41
C ALA A 407 -28.29 7.44 -6.93
N GLY A 408 -29.36 6.77 -7.37
CA GLY A 408 -29.69 5.40 -6.97
C GLY A 408 -29.87 5.19 -5.45
N GLY A 409 -30.11 6.24 -4.67
CA GLY A 409 -30.23 6.20 -3.20
C GLY A 409 -28.90 6.22 -2.44
N ASN A 410 -27.77 6.43 -3.10
CA ASN A 410 -26.46 6.47 -2.45
C ASN A 410 -26.22 7.82 -1.75
N ILE A 411 -26.67 7.92 -0.49
CA ILE A 411 -26.57 9.15 0.32
C ILE A 411 -25.12 9.65 0.55
N LEU A 412 -24.11 8.78 0.36
CA LEU A 412 -22.70 9.15 0.46
C LEU A 412 -22.16 9.90 -0.77
N THR A 413 -22.88 9.96 -1.90
CA THR A 413 -22.38 10.55 -3.17
C THR A 413 -21.03 9.94 -3.61
N GLY A 414 -20.96 8.61 -3.69
CA GLY A 414 -19.82 7.85 -4.21
C GLY A 414 -19.66 6.44 -3.62
N ALA A 415 -18.90 5.60 -4.33
CA ALA A 415 -18.50 4.26 -3.91
C ALA A 415 -17.40 4.23 -2.84
N LYS A 416 -16.77 5.37 -2.53
CA LYS A 416 -15.71 5.59 -1.51
C LYS A 416 -14.61 4.53 -1.51
N ASP A 417 -14.31 3.97 -2.69
CA ASP A 417 -13.23 3.01 -2.88
C ASP A 417 -11.85 3.66 -2.66
N VAL A 418 -10.79 2.85 -2.60
CA VAL A 418 -9.40 3.32 -2.36
C VAL A 418 -9.02 4.45 -3.31
N ARG A 419 -9.48 4.41 -4.57
CA ARG A 419 -9.23 5.47 -5.56
C ARG A 419 -10.07 6.72 -5.26
N GLN A 420 -11.34 6.59 -4.88
CA GLN A 420 -12.19 7.74 -4.54
C GLN A 420 -11.79 8.43 -3.23
N LEU A 421 -11.29 7.68 -2.23
CA LEU A 421 -10.77 8.28 -0.99
C LEU A 421 -9.46 9.05 -1.25
N VAL A 422 -8.56 8.50 -2.07
CA VAL A 422 -7.24 9.10 -2.35
C VAL A 422 -7.31 10.26 -3.36
N PHE A 423 -8.13 10.14 -4.42
CA PHE A 423 -8.16 11.10 -5.53
C PHE A 423 -9.50 11.85 -5.70
N GLY A 424 -10.55 11.52 -4.94
CA GLY A 424 -11.89 12.05 -5.17
C GLY A 424 -12.53 11.50 -6.47
N PRO A 425 -13.30 12.31 -7.22
CA PRO A 425 -14.17 11.81 -8.29
C PRO A 425 -13.42 11.43 -9.58
N ARG A 426 -12.18 11.90 -9.77
CA ARG A 426 -11.32 11.59 -10.91
C ARG A 426 -9.87 11.43 -10.45
N THR A 427 -9.05 10.65 -11.16
CA THR A 427 -7.65 10.44 -10.74
C THR A 427 -6.84 11.73 -10.95
N THR A 428 -6.56 12.48 -9.89
CA THR A 428 -5.88 13.78 -9.96
C THR A 428 -5.33 14.24 -8.60
N LEU A 429 -4.36 15.15 -8.59
CA LEU A 429 -3.88 15.85 -7.39
C LEU A 429 -4.71 17.11 -7.05
N GLN A 430 -5.67 17.49 -7.90
CA GLN A 430 -6.50 18.69 -7.75
C GLN A 430 -7.98 18.28 -7.89
N PRO A 431 -8.59 17.66 -6.87
CA PRO A 431 -9.89 16.99 -6.97
C PRO A 431 -11.06 17.96 -7.22
N TYR A 432 -10.92 19.22 -6.80
CA TYR A 432 -11.92 20.28 -6.96
C TYR A 432 -11.87 20.96 -8.34
N ASP A 433 -10.73 20.92 -9.06
CA ASP A 433 -10.65 21.46 -10.42
C ASP A 433 -11.53 20.60 -11.35
N THR A 434 -12.53 21.19 -12.01
CA THR A 434 -13.31 20.44 -13.04
C THR A 434 -12.50 20.19 -14.31
N GLY A 435 -11.48 21.01 -14.56
CA GLY A 435 -10.71 21.03 -15.80
C GLY A 435 -11.25 22.02 -16.85
N ALA A 436 -12.42 22.60 -16.63
CA ALA A 436 -12.87 23.81 -17.31
C ALA A 436 -12.39 25.04 -16.49
N PRO A 437 -11.86 26.11 -17.11
CA PRO A 437 -11.47 27.34 -16.39
C PRO A 437 -12.66 27.94 -15.62
N GLY A 438 -12.40 28.57 -14.47
CA GLY A 438 -13.43 29.18 -13.61
C GLY A 438 -14.33 28.20 -12.84
N HIS A 439 -14.47 26.94 -13.28
CA HIS A 439 -15.44 26.00 -12.72
C HIS A 439 -14.82 24.96 -11.76
N TYR A 440 -15.38 24.83 -10.55
CA TYR A 440 -14.92 23.95 -9.47
C TYR A 440 -16.05 23.05 -8.93
N LEU A 441 -15.71 21.87 -8.44
CA LEU A 441 -16.62 20.89 -7.84
C LEU A 441 -16.39 20.83 -6.32
N CYS A 442 -17.45 20.90 -5.52
CA CYS A 442 -17.35 20.90 -4.04
C CYS A 442 -18.24 19.86 -3.34
N SER A 443 -18.97 19.02 -4.08
CA SER A 443 -19.89 18.07 -3.46
C SER A 443 -19.20 16.97 -2.65
N ALA A 444 -19.98 16.21 -1.88
CA ALA A 444 -19.54 15.06 -1.09
C ALA A 444 -18.80 13.95 -1.90
N SER A 445 -18.76 14.06 -3.23
CA SER A 445 -17.90 13.25 -4.11
C SER A 445 -16.41 13.61 -4.06
N THR A 446 -16.07 14.81 -3.57
CA THR A 446 -14.70 15.32 -3.38
C THR A 446 -14.22 15.13 -1.94
N PRO A 447 -12.89 15.13 -1.68
CA PRO A 447 -12.35 14.99 -0.33
C PRO A 447 -12.71 16.19 0.58
N PRO A 448 -12.88 15.98 1.90
CA PRO A 448 -12.73 14.71 2.62
C PRO A 448 -13.86 13.69 2.36
N GLY A 449 -15.06 14.12 1.95
CA GLY A 449 -16.13 13.23 1.53
C GLY A 449 -17.52 13.61 2.05
N PRO A 450 -18.36 12.63 2.46
CA PRO A 450 -19.72 12.87 2.92
C PRO A 450 -19.78 13.30 4.40
N GLY A 451 -20.70 14.22 4.69
CA GLY A 451 -20.97 14.74 6.03
C GLY A 451 -21.39 16.21 6.00
N ALA A 452 -22.10 16.67 7.02
CA ALA A 452 -22.55 18.06 7.14
C ALA A 452 -21.43 19.07 7.49
N HIS A 453 -20.16 18.69 7.36
CA HIS A 453 -18.99 19.45 7.83
C HIS A 453 -18.59 20.64 6.95
N GLY A 454 -19.15 20.79 5.74
CA GLY A 454 -18.87 21.90 4.80
C GLY A 454 -17.45 21.97 4.19
N MET A 455 -16.48 21.21 4.69
CA MET A 455 -15.06 21.29 4.29
C MET A 455 -14.80 21.06 2.79
N CYS A 456 -15.62 20.25 2.09
CA CYS A 456 -15.50 20.10 0.63
C CYS A 456 -15.78 21.43 -0.11
N GLY A 457 -16.72 22.21 0.43
CA GLY A 457 -17.00 23.60 0.04
C GLY A 457 -15.82 24.53 0.29
N ALA A 458 -15.30 24.51 1.53
CA ALA A 458 -14.19 25.37 1.94
C ALA A 458 -12.93 25.17 1.08
N HIS A 459 -12.54 23.92 0.83
CA HIS A 459 -11.37 23.61 -0.01
C HIS A 459 -11.57 24.00 -1.48
N ALA A 460 -12.78 23.83 -2.04
CA ALA A 460 -13.08 24.26 -3.40
C ALA A 460 -13.05 25.80 -3.54
N ALA A 461 -13.58 26.53 -2.56
CA ALA A 461 -13.52 28.00 -2.52
C ALA A 461 -12.08 28.51 -2.37
N ALA A 462 -11.29 27.95 -1.44
CA ALA A 462 -9.87 28.29 -1.28
C ALA A 462 -9.06 27.99 -2.55
N ARG A 463 -9.37 26.89 -3.24
CA ARG A 463 -8.78 26.54 -4.54
C ARG A 463 -9.14 27.55 -5.63
N ALA A 464 -10.38 28.02 -5.68
CA ALA A 464 -10.85 29.03 -6.63
C ALA A 464 -10.18 30.40 -6.40
N LEU A 465 -10.12 30.87 -5.14
CA LEU A 465 -9.45 32.12 -4.77
C LEU A 465 -7.96 32.12 -5.16
N THR A 466 -7.26 31.01 -4.87
CA THR A 466 -5.86 30.81 -5.26
C THR A 466 -5.66 30.95 -6.78
N ARG A 467 -6.62 30.49 -7.60
CA ARG A 467 -6.59 30.59 -9.06
C ARG A 467 -6.93 32.00 -9.57
N LEU A 468 -7.73 32.76 -8.81
CA LEU A 468 -8.07 34.16 -9.08
C LEU A 468 -6.92 35.14 -8.76
N GLY A 469 -5.78 34.65 -8.27
CA GLY A 469 -4.66 35.48 -7.83
C GLY A 469 -4.85 36.13 -6.45
N ARG A 470 -5.98 35.86 -5.78
CA ARG A 470 -6.19 36.23 -4.38
C ARG A 470 -5.60 35.13 -3.50
N GLY A 471 -4.39 35.37 -3.00
CA GLY A 471 -3.76 34.47 -2.01
C GLY A 471 -4.67 34.26 -0.81
N ALA A 472 -4.63 33.05 -0.23
CA ALA A 472 -5.45 32.72 0.93
C ALA A 472 -5.18 33.71 2.09
N VAL A 473 -6.25 34.26 2.67
CA VAL A 473 -6.16 35.26 3.73
C VAL A 473 -5.61 34.62 4.99
N SER A 474 -4.32 34.86 5.28
CA SER A 474 -3.75 34.67 6.60
C SER A 474 -4.52 35.50 7.62
N GLY A 475 -4.79 34.93 8.80
CA GLY A 475 -5.69 35.50 9.81
C GLY A 475 -5.37 36.95 10.23
N PRO A 476 -6.36 37.70 10.74
CA PRO A 476 -6.28 39.15 10.90
C PRO A 476 -5.24 39.57 11.95
N ALA A 477 -4.25 40.34 11.51
CA ALA A 477 -3.45 41.18 12.40
C ALA A 477 -4.16 42.53 12.59
N GLY A 478 -4.26 43.00 13.85
CA GLY A 478 -4.68 44.37 14.16
C GLY A 478 -6.17 44.57 14.45
N ALA A 479 -6.62 44.07 15.61
CA ALA A 479 -7.75 44.66 16.34
C ALA A 479 -7.27 45.01 17.74
N SER A 480 -7.26 46.30 18.09
CA SER A 480 -6.87 46.76 19.42
C SER A 480 -7.91 46.33 20.47
N PRO A 481 -7.49 45.93 21.69
CA PRO A 481 -8.43 45.58 22.75
C PRO A 481 -9.15 46.85 23.27
N PRO A 482 -10.46 46.79 23.58
CA PRO A 482 -11.12 47.81 24.39
C PRO A 482 -10.71 47.66 25.86
N ASP A 483 -10.65 48.79 26.58
CA ASP A 483 -10.11 48.84 27.95
C ASP A 483 -11.01 48.21 29.03
N SER A 484 -10.31 47.62 30.01
CA SER A 484 -10.70 47.21 31.37
C SER A 484 -12.16 47.35 31.87
N VAL A 485 -12.70 46.24 32.39
CA VAL A 485 -13.36 46.20 33.71
C VAL A 485 -12.83 44.99 34.50
N THR A 486 -12.82 45.07 35.84
CA THR A 486 -12.04 44.21 36.74
C THR A 486 -12.79 43.01 37.34
N ALA A 487 -12.04 41.94 37.65
CA ALA A 487 -12.33 41.02 38.75
C ALA A 487 -11.00 40.56 39.40
N ARG A 488 -11.00 40.30 40.71
CA ARG A 488 -9.78 40.04 41.52
C ARG A 488 -9.46 38.55 41.66
N ALA A 489 -8.18 38.24 41.93
CA ALA A 489 -7.73 36.95 42.44
C ALA A 489 -6.79 37.12 43.67
N PRO A 490 -7.00 36.33 44.74
CA PRO A 490 -5.99 35.97 45.74
C PRO A 490 -5.73 34.44 45.74
N ALA A 491 -4.57 33.90 46.16
CA ALA A 491 -3.28 34.51 46.45
C ALA A 491 -2.13 33.46 46.31
N ARG A 492 -0.90 33.94 46.48
CA ARG A 492 0.42 33.27 46.34
C ARG A 492 0.71 32.28 47.51
N PRO A 493 1.76 31.41 47.46
CA PRO A 493 3.17 31.83 47.35
C PRO A 493 4.10 31.01 46.42
N VAL A 494 5.33 31.53 46.27
CA VAL A 494 6.52 30.96 45.59
C VAL A 494 7.70 31.07 46.59
N PRO A 495 8.81 30.31 46.45
CA PRO A 495 9.94 30.73 45.60
C PRO A 495 10.55 29.56 44.78
N ALA A 496 11.27 29.71 43.67
CA ALA A 496 12.03 30.81 43.04
C ALA A 496 13.48 31.01 43.53
N THR A 497 14.43 30.40 42.81
CA THR A 497 15.85 30.80 42.80
C THR A 497 16.40 30.93 41.37
N SER A 498 17.10 32.04 41.19
CA SER A 498 18.09 32.47 40.19
C SER A 498 19.06 31.37 39.66
N ALA A 499 19.78 31.55 38.53
CA ALA A 499 20.29 32.83 38.02
C ALA A 499 20.55 32.93 36.48
N SER A 500 20.54 34.19 36.02
CA SER A 500 21.26 34.83 34.90
C SER A 500 21.96 34.03 33.78
N ALA A 501 21.70 34.46 32.55
CA ALA A 501 22.70 34.55 31.47
C ALA A 501 22.47 35.85 30.65
N ARG A 502 23.53 36.41 30.06
CA ARG A 502 23.48 37.53 29.08
C ARG A 502 24.32 37.16 27.84
N GLU A 503 23.79 37.52 26.69
CA GLU A 503 24.45 38.04 25.47
C GLU A 503 25.86 37.52 25.09
N GLY A 504 25.96 36.87 23.92
CA GLY A 504 27.24 36.50 23.29
C GLY A 504 27.06 35.59 22.06
N THR A 505 27.06 36.16 20.85
CA THR A 505 26.64 35.47 19.61
C THR A 505 27.59 34.39 19.07
N THR A 506 26.97 33.32 18.57
CA THR A 506 27.42 32.42 17.47
C THR A 506 28.75 31.69 17.58
N LEU A 507 28.68 30.37 17.76
CA LEU A 507 29.39 29.37 16.93
C LEU A 507 28.70 27.99 17.05
N TRP A 508 28.67 27.21 15.96
CA TRP A 508 28.08 25.87 15.93
C TRP A 508 29.04 24.83 16.52
N ARG A 509 28.62 24.04 17.53
CA ARG A 509 28.85 22.58 17.60
C ARG A 509 28.20 21.84 18.78
N SER A 510 27.84 20.58 18.50
CA SER A 510 27.72 19.42 19.39
C SER A 510 27.21 19.58 20.83
N ASP A 511 25.93 19.21 21.05
CA ASP A 511 25.50 18.46 22.25
C ASP A 511 24.11 17.81 22.04
N LEU A 512 24.05 16.78 21.17
CA LEU A 512 22.81 16.03 20.86
C LEU A 512 23.07 14.53 20.59
N LEU A 513 24.11 13.95 21.20
CA LEU A 513 24.52 12.55 21.02
C LEU A 513 24.24 11.64 22.25
N SER A 514 23.67 12.18 23.32
CA SER A 514 23.54 11.49 24.62
C SER A 514 22.30 10.61 24.79
N ASP A 515 21.19 10.89 24.10
CA ASP A 515 19.91 10.16 24.30
C ASP A 515 19.62 9.06 23.26
N TRP A 516 20.45 8.88 22.22
CA TRP A 516 20.28 7.80 21.23
C TRP A 516 20.69 6.41 21.76
N ALA A 517 21.26 6.32 22.97
CA ALA A 517 21.78 5.08 23.54
C ALA A 517 20.74 4.17 24.24
N ARG A 518 19.43 4.46 24.12
CA ARG A 518 18.35 3.71 24.80
C ARG A 518 17.48 2.90 23.83
N PHE A 519 18.10 1.87 23.24
CA PHE A 519 17.49 0.79 22.44
C PHE A 519 16.34 0.06 23.19
N PRO A 520 15.35 -0.58 22.48
CA PRO A 520 15.59 -1.66 21.51
C PRO A 520 15.10 -1.43 20.06
N LEU A 521 15.61 -2.28 19.17
CA LEU A 521 15.51 -2.20 17.71
C LEU A 521 14.10 -2.47 17.16
N THR A 522 13.60 -1.53 16.37
CA THR A 522 12.70 -1.75 15.22
C THR A 522 13.21 -0.87 14.06
N PRO A 523 12.91 -1.14 12.78
CA PRO A 523 12.43 -2.39 12.16
C PRO A 523 13.32 -2.77 10.94
N LEU A 524 14.23 -3.75 11.08
CA LEU A 524 15.35 -3.88 10.14
C LEU A 524 14.95 -4.29 8.71
N ALA A 525 15.40 -3.49 7.72
CA ALA A 525 15.38 -3.70 6.27
C ALA A 525 14.03 -3.96 5.55
N ARG A 526 12.94 -4.11 6.32
CA ARG A 526 11.50 -4.28 5.96
C ARG A 526 10.92 -5.69 5.80
N THR A 527 11.32 -6.66 4.97
CA THR A 527 12.36 -6.80 3.94
C THR A 527 11.76 -7.80 2.91
N MET A 528 11.84 -7.70 1.58
CA MET A 528 12.64 -6.85 0.68
C MET A 528 11.75 -5.90 -0.14
N GLY A 529 11.92 -4.59 0.03
CA GLY A 529 11.52 -3.56 -0.95
C GLY A 529 12.77 -2.99 -1.66
N PRO A 530 12.65 -2.40 -2.86
CA PRO A 530 13.81 -2.04 -3.67
C PRO A 530 14.67 -0.93 -3.05
N ILE A 531 15.86 -1.30 -2.55
CA ILE A 531 17.06 -0.47 -2.30
C ILE A 531 16.77 0.91 -1.66
N ALA A 532 15.76 0.99 -0.79
CA ALA A 532 15.27 2.23 -0.18
C ALA A 532 16.08 2.69 1.04
N THR A 533 17.27 2.10 1.26
CA THR A 533 18.21 2.45 2.32
C THR A 533 19.53 3.02 1.79
N ALA A 534 19.59 3.42 0.51
CA ALA A 534 20.74 4.14 -0.04
C ALA A 534 21.07 5.39 0.82
N ASP A 535 20.15 6.35 0.92
CA ASP A 535 20.33 7.61 1.65
C ASP A 535 20.62 7.43 3.15
N ALA A 536 20.04 6.39 3.75
CA ALA A 536 20.34 6.01 5.14
C ALA A 536 21.76 5.43 5.27
N ALA A 537 22.16 4.50 4.40
CA ALA A 537 23.47 3.85 4.44
C ALA A 537 24.62 4.78 4.03
N TRP A 538 24.35 5.82 3.22
CA TRP A 538 25.33 6.88 2.93
C TRP A 538 25.66 7.73 4.18
N SER A 539 24.79 7.74 5.20
CA SER A 539 25.00 8.50 6.44
C SER A 539 25.87 7.79 7.48
N GLU A 540 25.89 6.45 7.49
CA GLU A 540 26.62 5.63 8.47
C GLU A 540 28.06 5.26 8.05
N LEU A 541 28.57 5.80 6.93
CA LEU A 541 29.98 5.67 6.53
C LEU A 541 30.91 6.71 7.18
N ALA A 542 30.64 7.03 8.46
CA ALA A 542 31.55 7.75 9.32
C ALA A 542 32.54 6.76 9.96
N ASP A 543 33.81 6.79 9.56
CA ASP A 543 34.86 5.95 10.16
C ASP A 543 35.05 6.30 11.64
N THR A 544 34.64 5.37 12.51
CA THR A 544 34.77 5.42 13.97
C THR A 544 36.22 5.51 14.48
N THR A 545 37.20 5.42 13.59
CA THR A 545 38.63 5.38 13.90
C THR A 545 39.40 6.67 13.52
N THR A 546 38.85 7.54 12.65
CA THR A 546 39.59 8.73 12.14
C THR A 546 38.83 10.07 12.19
N GLY A 547 37.51 10.08 12.40
CA GLY A 547 36.79 11.29 12.82
C GLY A 547 36.71 12.44 11.80
N ARG A 548 36.86 12.16 10.50
CA ARG A 548 36.57 13.12 9.40
C ARG A 548 35.38 12.65 8.56
N PRO A 549 34.52 13.56 8.05
CA PRO A 549 33.38 13.20 7.22
C PRO A 549 33.84 12.78 5.81
N ALA A 550 33.34 11.64 5.33
CA ALA A 550 33.69 11.10 4.01
C ALA A 550 33.00 11.79 2.81
N VAL A 551 32.18 12.83 3.06
CA VAL A 551 31.47 13.59 2.03
C VAL A 551 31.76 15.07 2.19
N VAL A 552 32.25 15.69 1.12
CA VAL A 552 32.48 17.14 1.02
C VAL A 552 31.59 17.70 -0.08
N VAL A 553 30.72 18.65 0.27
CA VAL A 553 29.92 19.37 -0.73
C VAL A 553 30.76 20.51 -1.30
N ARG A 554 30.91 20.53 -2.63
CA ARG A 554 31.47 21.67 -3.39
C ARG A 554 30.53 22.00 -4.53
N ASP A 555 30.26 23.29 -4.71
CA ASP A 555 29.50 23.84 -5.85
C ASP A 555 28.12 23.16 -6.06
N GLY A 556 27.47 22.81 -4.95
CA GLY A 556 26.15 22.17 -4.94
C GLY A 556 26.15 20.66 -5.26
N GLN A 557 27.30 20.04 -5.49
CA GLN A 557 27.43 18.59 -5.69
C GLN A 557 28.17 17.91 -4.53
N ALA A 558 27.76 16.68 -4.22
CA ALA A 558 28.32 15.87 -3.15
C ALA A 558 29.49 15.04 -3.67
N TRP A 559 30.70 15.30 -3.18
CA TRP A 559 31.91 14.57 -3.54
C TRP A 559 32.28 13.63 -2.38
N LEU A 560 32.49 12.35 -2.70
CA LEU A 560 32.97 11.34 -1.76
C LEU A 560 34.50 11.46 -1.71
N ASP A 561 35.06 11.74 -0.53
CA ASP A 561 36.49 12.03 -0.39
C ASP A 561 37.35 10.81 -0.76
N ALA A 562 38.32 10.99 -1.65
CA ALA A 562 39.02 9.91 -2.33
C ALA A 562 40.30 9.44 -1.61
N ASP A 563 40.80 10.21 -0.64
CA ASP A 563 42.11 9.97 -0.02
C ASP A 563 42.11 8.91 1.09
N VAL A 564 40.94 8.42 1.52
CA VAL A 564 40.84 7.37 2.55
C VAL A 564 41.12 5.98 1.94
N ALA A 565 42.41 5.67 1.84
CA ALA A 565 43.03 4.40 1.45
C ALA A 565 42.84 3.94 -0.01
N GLY A 566 43.77 4.36 -0.88
CA GLY A 566 43.86 3.87 -2.26
C GLY A 566 43.99 2.33 -2.41
N PRO A 567 43.69 1.77 -3.60
CA PRO A 567 43.15 0.41 -3.73
C PRO A 567 44.05 -0.74 -3.22
N ARG A 568 45.37 -0.53 -3.14
CA ARG A 568 46.35 -1.57 -2.75
C ARG A 568 46.22 -2.06 -1.30
N ARG A 569 45.49 -1.37 -0.42
CA ARG A 569 45.24 -1.83 0.97
C ARG A 569 43.81 -2.28 1.26
N ALA A 570 42.79 -1.75 0.58
CA ALA A 570 41.39 -2.05 0.89
C ALA A 570 40.91 -3.45 0.46
N GLY A 571 41.42 -3.98 -0.66
CA GLY A 571 40.88 -5.21 -1.28
C GLY A 571 41.07 -6.51 -0.46
N ARG A 572 42.13 -6.62 0.35
CA ARG A 572 42.34 -7.80 1.21
C ARG A 572 41.40 -7.82 2.42
N PRO A 573 41.41 -6.82 3.33
CA PRO A 573 40.55 -6.82 4.52
C PRO A 573 39.07 -7.06 4.22
N VAL A 574 38.53 -6.50 3.14
CA VAL A 574 37.13 -6.70 2.76
C VAL A 574 36.87 -8.12 2.23
N THR A 575 37.76 -8.69 1.42
CA THR A 575 37.59 -10.08 0.95
C THR A 575 37.86 -11.12 2.04
N ASP A 576 38.70 -10.80 3.04
CA ASP A 576 38.88 -11.60 4.25
C ASP A 576 37.67 -11.50 5.19
N GLY A 577 37.05 -10.32 5.32
CA GLY A 577 35.76 -10.15 6.00
C GLY A 577 34.62 -10.93 5.34
N LEU A 578 34.53 -10.91 4.01
CA LEU A 578 33.58 -11.75 3.25
C LEU A 578 33.84 -13.26 3.45
N ARG A 579 35.10 -13.68 3.66
CA ARG A 579 35.44 -15.06 4.06
C ARG A 579 34.99 -15.38 5.49
N SER A 580 35.11 -14.46 6.45
CA SER A 580 34.62 -14.66 7.84
C SER A 580 33.12 -14.94 7.87
N LEU A 581 32.34 -14.18 7.10
CA LEU A 581 30.89 -14.37 7.01
C LEU A 581 30.50 -15.78 6.53
N HIS A 582 31.34 -16.50 5.77
CA HIS A 582 31.03 -17.89 5.37
C HIS A 582 30.99 -18.81 6.59
N THR A 583 31.92 -18.64 7.54
CA THR A 583 31.96 -19.38 8.81
C THR A 583 30.74 -19.07 9.69
N GLU A 584 30.37 -17.80 9.80
CA GLU A 584 29.21 -17.36 10.59
C GLU A 584 27.89 -17.92 10.02
N VAL A 585 27.77 -17.98 8.69
CA VAL A 585 26.61 -18.52 7.96
C VAL A 585 26.48 -20.04 8.12
N ASP A 586 27.58 -20.79 8.05
CA ASP A 586 27.54 -22.23 8.36
C ASP A 586 27.27 -22.46 9.87
N ALA A 587 27.71 -21.57 10.78
CA ALA A 587 27.35 -21.63 12.20
C ALA A 587 25.86 -21.32 12.48
N VAL A 588 25.17 -20.52 11.65
CA VAL A 588 23.69 -20.43 11.67
C VAL A 588 23.09 -21.76 11.20
N ARG A 589 23.62 -22.32 10.12
CA ARG A 589 23.12 -23.56 9.49
C ARG A 589 23.22 -24.78 10.41
N GLU A 590 24.24 -24.86 11.27
CA GLU A 590 24.33 -25.90 12.32
C GLU A 590 23.29 -25.73 13.44
N ARG A 591 22.82 -24.50 13.68
CA ARG A 591 21.78 -24.16 14.67
C ARG A 591 20.35 -24.32 14.14
N LEU A 592 20.17 -24.75 12.89
CA LEU A 592 18.86 -25.12 12.34
C LEU A 592 18.17 -26.14 13.26
N PRO A 593 16.88 -25.94 13.61
CA PRO A 593 16.15 -26.94 14.38
C PRO A 593 16.14 -28.29 13.65
N ARG A 594 16.01 -29.40 14.38
CA ARG A 594 15.75 -30.72 13.77
C ARG A 594 14.26 -31.02 13.91
N ILE A 595 13.58 -31.28 12.80
CA ILE A 595 12.17 -31.71 12.83
C ILE A 595 12.11 -33.08 13.50
N GLY A 596 11.55 -33.14 14.70
CA GLY A 596 11.36 -34.36 15.48
C GLY A 596 9.91 -34.83 15.40
N ARG A 597 9.69 -36.14 15.37
CA ARG A 597 8.33 -36.75 15.28
C ARG A 597 7.49 -36.65 16.56
N SER A 598 7.97 -35.94 17.59
CA SER A 598 7.23 -35.71 18.84
C SER A 598 6.27 -34.54 18.66
N ALA A 599 4.97 -34.84 18.65
CA ALA A 599 3.91 -33.86 18.41
C ALA A 599 3.79 -32.77 19.49
N GLN A 600 2.94 -31.77 19.17
CA GLN A 600 2.47 -30.65 19.98
C GLN A 600 3.38 -29.40 20.02
N ARG A 601 2.83 -28.31 19.46
CA ARG A 601 3.32 -26.91 19.43
C ARG A 601 4.45 -26.64 18.43
N SER A 602 4.07 -26.13 17.27
CA SER A 602 4.95 -25.64 16.20
C SER A 602 5.37 -24.18 16.30
N GLY A 603 4.61 -23.34 17.03
CA GLY A 603 4.96 -21.95 17.32
C GLY A 603 6.42 -21.75 17.77
N PRO A 604 7.00 -22.60 18.65
CA PRO A 604 8.43 -22.58 18.95
C PRO A 604 9.36 -22.78 17.74
N THR A 605 9.02 -23.65 16.80
CA THR A 605 9.82 -23.90 15.57
C THR A 605 9.67 -22.75 14.58
N ALA A 606 8.46 -22.24 14.35
CA ALA A 606 8.23 -21.09 13.47
C ALA A 606 8.93 -19.82 14.01
N ASN A 607 8.81 -19.54 15.32
CA ASN A 607 9.56 -18.46 15.97
C ASN A 607 11.08 -18.64 15.79
N ARG A 608 11.62 -19.84 16.07
CA ARG A 608 13.06 -20.10 15.90
C ARG A 608 13.53 -19.95 14.46
N CYS A 609 12.70 -20.29 13.48
CA CYS A 609 12.97 -20.02 12.07
C CYS A 609 12.99 -18.51 11.77
N ARG A 610 12.04 -17.72 12.26
CA ARG A 610 12.10 -16.24 12.15
C ARG A 610 13.37 -15.69 12.78
N ASP A 611 13.75 -16.16 13.97
CA ASP A 611 14.90 -15.61 14.71
C ASP A 611 16.21 -15.87 13.95
N LEU A 612 16.39 -17.05 13.36
CA LEU A 612 17.52 -17.38 12.47
C LEU A 612 17.46 -16.63 11.12
N LEU A 613 16.26 -16.26 10.64
CA LEU A 613 16.10 -15.41 9.46
C LEU A 613 16.51 -13.96 9.73
N VAL A 614 16.14 -13.39 10.88
CA VAL A 614 16.60 -12.05 11.31
C VAL A 614 18.12 -12.03 11.45
N GLU A 615 18.71 -13.07 12.06
CA GLU A 615 20.16 -13.22 12.17
C GLU A 615 20.85 -13.27 10.79
N THR A 616 20.37 -14.09 9.86
CA THR A 616 20.95 -14.18 8.50
C THR A 616 20.73 -12.94 7.64
N VAL A 617 19.62 -12.21 7.83
CA VAL A 617 19.41 -10.90 7.19
C VAL A 617 20.46 -9.89 7.69
N ALA A 618 20.77 -9.88 8.99
CA ALA A 618 21.86 -9.05 9.53
C ALA A 618 23.22 -9.43 8.91
N LEU A 619 23.53 -10.73 8.80
CA LEU A 619 24.76 -11.23 8.16
C LEU A 619 24.87 -10.86 6.66
N SER A 620 23.75 -10.61 5.95
CA SER A 620 23.81 -10.16 4.55
C SER A 620 24.25 -8.71 4.37
N ALA A 621 24.03 -7.85 5.37
CA ALA A 621 24.19 -6.40 5.22
C ALA A 621 25.62 -5.96 4.79
N PRO A 622 26.73 -6.52 5.33
CA PRO A 622 28.08 -6.15 4.87
C PRO A 622 28.34 -6.57 3.42
N ALA A 623 27.87 -7.76 3.01
CA ALA A 623 28.05 -8.27 1.66
C ALA A 623 27.19 -7.51 0.63
N VAL A 624 25.96 -7.12 0.99
CA VAL A 624 25.11 -6.24 0.15
C VAL A 624 25.74 -4.85 -0.01
N ARG A 625 26.32 -4.27 1.06
CA ARG A 625 27.06 -2.99 0.96
C ARG A 625 28.30 -3.10 0.07
N ALA A 626 29.09 -4.16 0.20
CA ALA A 626 30.26 -4.41 -0.64
C ALA A 626 29.88 -4.57 -2.13
N LEU A 627 28.79 -5.29 -2.41
CA LEU A 627 28.22 -5.46 -3.74
C LEU A 627 27.80 -4.13 -4.36
N ALA A 628 26.99 -3.33 -3.64
CA ALA A 628 26.49 -2.05 -4.13
C ALA A 628 27.61 -1.02 -4.37
N HIS A 629 28.61 -0.95 -3.48
CA HIS A 629 29.76 -0.06 -3.69
C HIS A 629 30.60 -0.48 -4.91
N ALA A 630 30.80 -1.78 -5.10
CA ALA A 630 31.51 -2.31 -6.26
C ALA A 630 30.74 -2.08 -7.58
N GLU A 631 29.41 -2.23 -7.60
CA GLU A 631 28.58 -1.83 -8.75
C GLU A 631 28.69 -0.34 -9.05
N TYR A 632 28.56 0.52 -8.04
CA TYR A 632 28.68 1.97 -8.20
C TYR A 632 30.03 2.37 -8.80
N ARG A 633 31.15 1.81 -8.30
CA ARG A 633 32.50 2.08 -8.82
C ARG A 633 32.68 1.62 -10.27
N LEU A 634 32.12 0.46 -10.64
CA LEU A 634 32.17 -0.07 -12.01
C LEU A 634 31.30 0.72 -12.99
N LEU A 635 30.21 1.34 -12.52
CA LEU A 635 29.36 2.22 -13.32
C LEU A 635 30.00 3.62 -13.48
N ALA A 636 30.47 4.21 -12.39
CA ALA A 636 31.04 5.56 -12.35
C ALA A 636 32.33 5.72 -13.16
N ALA A 637 33.06 4.64 -13.42
CA ALA A 637 34.25 4.64 -14.26
C ALA A 637 33.97 4.91 -15.76
N GLY A 638 32.72 4.69 -16.20
CA GLY A 638 32.33 4.77 -17.61
C GLY A 638 32.81 3.58 -18.45
N SER A 639 32.04 3.21 -19.49
CA SER A 639 32.55 2.33 -20.55
C SER A 639 33.40 3.18 -21.52
N PRO A 640 34.58 2.71 -21.95
CA PRO A 640 34.77 1.45 -22.67
C PRO A 640 34.84 0.21 -21.77
N ALA A 641 34.56 -0.95 -22.36
CA ALA A 641 34.62 -2.22 -21.63
C ALA A 641 36.01 -2.39 -20.97
N PRO A 642 36.09 -2.60 -19.64
CA PRO A 642 37.37 -2.78 -18.96
C PRO A 642 38.11 -3.96 -19.59
N GLN A 643 39.42 -3.83 -19.79
CA GLN A 643 40.25 -4.88 -20.39
C GLN A 643 40.07 -6.18 -19.61
N VAL A 644 39.50 -7.18 -20.28
CA VAL A 644 38.82 -8.30 -19.60
C VAL A 644 39.83 -9.32 -19.09
N ASP A 645 39.69 -9.67 -17.82
CA ASP A 645 40.46 -10.67 -17.11
C ASP A 645 39.52 -11.47 -16.18
N GLU A 646 39.98 -12.61 -15.63
CA GLU A 646 39.18 -13.51 -14.77
C GLU A 646 38.50 -12.78 -13.59
N SER A 647 39.12 -11.70 -13.13
CA SER A 647 38.60 -10.77 -12.11
C SER A 647 37.19 -10.23 -12.40
N LEU A 648 36.75 -10.16 -13.66
CA LEU A 648 35.42 -9.65 -14.05
C LEU A 648 34.27 -10.67 -13.97
N VAL A 649 34.58 -11.96 -13.95
CA VAL A 649 33.61 -13.05 -13.71
C VAL A 649 33.69 -13.57 -12.27
N GLY A 650 34.81 -13.29 -11.59
CA GLY A 650 35.18 -13.84 -10.30
C GLY A 650 35.68 -15.27 -10.46
N GLY A 651 36.88 -15.54 -9.94
CA GLY A 651 37.54 -16.84 -10.10
C GLY A 651 36.81 -18.05 -9.51
N ARG A 652 35.67 -17.87 -8.82
CA ARG A 652 34.75 -18.96 -8.39
C ARG A 652 33.72 -19.32 -9.47
N SER A 653 33.26 -18.35 -10.27
CA SER A 653 32.23 -18.58 -11.29
C SER A 653 32.81 -19.27 -12.53
N CYS A 654 34.09 -19.04 -12.85
CA CYS A 654 34.81 -19.85 -13.85
C CYS A 654 34.93 -21.32 -13.40
N ARG A 655 35.34 -21.56 -12.14
CA ARG A 655 35.49 -22.91 -11.56
C ARG A 655 34.21 -23.76 -11.59
N LEU A 656 33.03 -23.14 -11.58
CA LEU A 656 31.77 -23.85 -11.80
C LEU A 656 31.75 -24.59 -13.15
N LEU A 657 32.22 -23.93 -14.20
CA LEU A 657 32.22 -24.48 -15.56
C LEU A 657 33.29 -25.54 -15.75
N ASP A 658 34.48 -25.31 -15.19
CA ASP A 658 35.54 -26.31 -15.11
C ASP A 658 35.03 -27.58 -14.39
N ALA A 659 34.44 -27.41 -13.20
CA ALA A 659 33.90 -28.51 -12.40
C ALA A 659 32.72 -29.23 -13.10
N LEU A 660 31.84 -28.50 -13.81
CA LEU A 660 30.77 -29.12 -14.61
C LEU A 660 31.34 -29.98 -15.75
N TRP A 661 32.38 -29.50 -16.44
CA TRP A 661 33.04 -30.27 -17.48
C TRP A 661 33.75 -31.50 -16.89
N GLU A 662 34.56 -31.34 -15.84
CA GLU A 662 35.23 -32.44 -15.13
C GLU A 662 34.25 -33.52 -14.67
N VAL A 663 33.16 -33.13 -14.00
CA VAL A 663 32.11 -34.05 -13.55
C VAL A 663 31.47 -34.75 -14.77
N SER A 664 31.24 -34.06 -15.89
CA SER A 664 30.74 -34.69 -17.12
C SER A 664 31.71 -35.75 -17.67
N ARG A 665 33.03 -35.52 -17.59
CA ARG A 665 34.04 -36.49 -18.03
C ARG A 665 34.16 -37.69 -17.07
N VAL A 666 34.01 -37.48 -15.76
CA VAL A 666 33.90 -38.57 -14.76
C VAL A 666 32.66 -39.44 -15.04
N VAL A 667 31.53 -38.82 -15.40
CA VAL A 667 30.32 -39.54 -15.80
C VAL A 667 30.51 -40.25 -17.15
N ALA A 668 31.16 -39.63 -18.14
CA ALA A 668 31.44 -40.24 -19.45
C ALA A 668 32.32 -41.50 -19.35
N ARG A 669 33.29 -41.51 -18.42
CA ARG A 669 34.18 -42.66 -18.16
C ARG A 669 33.55 -43.77 -17.31
N SER A 670 32.33 -43.57 -16.81
CA SER A 670 31.62 -44.53 -15.96
C SER A 670 30.56 -45.29 -16.76
N SER A 671 30.68 -46.62 -16.85
CA SER A 671 29.76 -47.49 -17.60
C SER A 671 28.28 -47.28 -17.22
N ASP A 672 28.03 -46.99 -15.95
CA ASP A 672 26.69 -46.88 -15.38
C ASP A 672 26.23 -45.41 -15.24
N GLY A 673 27.07 -44.44 -15.65
CA GLY A 673 26.93 -43.02 -15.33
C GLY A 673 25.56 -42.43 -15.66
N SER A 674 25.05 -42.70 -16.87
CA SER A 674 23.75 -42.21 -17.32
C SER A 674 22.57 -42.83 -16.55
N LEU A 675 22.65 -44.13 -16.23
CA LEU A 675 21.62 -44.83 -15.46
C LEU A 675 21.52 -44.27 -14.04
N LEU A 676 22.67 -43.98 -13.42
CA LEU A 676 22.74 -43.36 -12.08
C LEU A 676 22.09 -41.97 -12.05
N LEU A 677 22.33 -41.13 -13.08
CA LEU A 677 21.78 -39.77 -13.17
C LEU A 677 20.30 -39.73 -13.60
N SER A 678 19.84 -40.68 -14.42
CA SER A 678 18.48 -40.72 -14.98
C SER A 678 17.35 -40.71 -13.95
N ARG A 679 17.64 -41.10 -12.69
CA ARG A 679 16.69 -41.14 -11.57
C ARG A 679 16.88 -39.98 -10.56
N GLY A 680 17.58 -38.93 -10.98
CA GLY A 680 17.85 -37.74 -10.16
C GLY A 680 18.73 -38.02 -8.94
N LEU A 681 18.71 -37.10 -7.98
CA LEU A 681 19.44 -37.20 -6.70
C LEU A 681 18.61 -37.71 -5.50
N PRO A 682 17.26 -37.55 -5.42
CA PRO A 682 16.46 -38.24 -4.41
C PRO A 682 16.68 -39.75 -4.41
N GLY A 683 17.02 -40.30 -3.25
CA GLY A 683 17.38 -41.72 -3.08
C GLY A 683 18.72 -42.14 -3.71
N LEU A 684 19.50 -41.24 -4.32
CA LEU A 684 20.76 -41.60 -4.99
C LEU A 684 21.79 -42.16 -4.00
N GLY A 685 21.89 -41.59 -2.80
CA GLY A 685 22.74 -42.15 -1.72
C GLY A 685 22.33 -43.55 -1.26
N GLY A 686 21.06 -43.94 -1.45
CA GLY A 686 20.57 -45.30 -1.22
C GLY A 686 20.85 -46.25 -2.39
N ARG A 687 20.69 -45.76 -3.63
CA ARG A 687 21.14 -46.47 -4.85
C ARG A 687 22.65 -46.74 -4.84
N LEU A 688 23.41 -45.88 -4.18
CA LEU A 688 24.86 -45.96 -3.98
C LEU A 688 25.23 -46.52 -2.60
N GLY A 689 24.36 -47.37 -2.03
CA GLY A 689 24.56 -47.99 -0.73
C GLY A 689 25.89 -48.74 -0.60
N THR A 690 26.27 -49.03 0.64
CA THR A 690 27.64 -49.39 1.07
C THR A 690 28.28 -50.62 0.38
N GLY A 691 27.53 -51.40 -0.40
CA GLY A 691 28.02 -52.56 -1.17
C GLY A 691 28.62 -52.25 -2.56
N HIS A 692 28.24 -51.17 -3.25
CA HIS A 692 28.64 -50.98 -4.67
C HIS A 692 30.15 -50.71 -4.83
N PRO A 693 30.92 -51.50 -5.61
CA PRO A 693 32.31 -51.18 -5.96
C PRO A 693 32.42 -50.15 -7.10
N GLY A 694 33.63 -49.62 -7.34
CA GLY A 694 33.99 -49.03 -8.63
C GLY A 694 33.39 -47.65 -8.97
N PRO A 695 33.25 -47.33 -10.29
CA PRO A 695 33.01 -45.97 -10.81
C PRO A 695 31.80 -45.21 -10.26
N ALA A 696 30.75 -45.92 -9.82
CA ALA A 696 29.56 -45.31 -9.23
C ALA A 696 29.89 -44.44 -7.99
N ARG A 697 30.90 -44.83 -7.19
CA ARG A 697 31.38 -44.04 -6.05
C ARG A 697 32.14 -42.77 -6.47
N GLU A 698 32.80 -42.80 -7.61
CA GLU A 698 33.55 -41.64 -8.14
C GLU A 698 32.59 -40.57 -8.67
N VAL A 699 31.62 -40.97 -9.50
CA VAL A 699 30.53 -40.10 -9.97
C VAL A 699 29.83 -39.40 -8.81
N PHE A 700 29.52 -40.13 -7.73
CA PHE A 700 28.89 -39.53 -6.55
C PHE A 700 29.78 -38.52 -5.83
N ARG A 701 31.07 -38.82 -5.63
CA ARG A 701 32.01 -37.87 -5.02
C ARG A 701 32.13 -36.60 -5.85
N ALA A 702 32.20 -36.73 -7.18
CA ALA A 702 32.31 -35.61 -8.11
C ALA A 702 31.03 -34.73 -8.07
N VAL A 703 29.85 -35.33 -8.23
CA VAL A 703 28.55 -34.62 -8.15
C VAL A 703 28.34 -33.99 -6.77
N ARG A 704 28.70 -34.68 -5.69
CA ARG A 704 28.60 -34.12 -4.32
C ARG A 704 29.55 -32.93 -4.15
N SER A 705 30.81 -33.03 -4.60
CA SER A 705 31.79 -31.94 -4.53
C SER A 705 31.32 -30.69 -5.28
N LEU A 706 30.76 -30.85 -6.48
CA LEU A 706 30.15 -29.76 -7.25
C LEU A 706 29.03 -29.06 -6.47
N LEU A 707 28.08 -29.84 -5.92
CA LEU A 707 26.98 -29.31 -5.11
C LEU A 707 27.43 -28.77 -3.74
N ASP A 708 28.58 -29.22 -3.23
CA ASP A 708 29.14 -28.70 -2.00
C ASP A 708 29.72 -27.29 -2.19
N HIS A 709 30.45 -27.05 -3.28
CA HIS A 709 31.06 -25.74 -3.58
C HIS A 709 30.10 -24.73 -4.24
N HIS A 710 29.20 -25.21 -5.11
CA HIS A 710 28.35 -24.38 -5.99
C HIS A 710 26.84 -24.57 -5.83
N GLY A 711 26.37 -25.53 -5.01
CA GLY A 711 24.94 -25.86 -4.89
C GLY A 711 24.07 -24.81 -4.16
N HIS A 712 24.63 -23.70 -3.72
CA HIS A 712 23.89 -22.52 -3.25
C HIS A 712 23.28 -21.72 -4.39
N LEU A 713 23.87 -21.79 -5.60
CA LEU A 713 23.31 -21.22 -6.83
C LEU A 713 22.02 -21.95 -7.24
N GLY A 714 21.19 -21.33 -8.07
CA GLY A 714 19.86 -21.83 -8.46
C GLY A 714 19.27 -21.04 -9.62
N ALA A 715 18.02 -21.29 -9.98
CA ALA A 715 17.36 -20.61 -11.11
C ALA A 715 17.16 -19.10 -10.87
N ALA A 716 16.95 -18.71 -9.61
CA ALA A 716 17.01 -17.33 -9.14
C ALA A 716 17.68 -17.37 -7.75
N PRO A 717 19.01 -17.14 -7.63
CA PRO A 717 19.71 -17.33 -6.36
C PRO A 717 19.25 -16.38 -5.25
N TRP A 718 18.62 -15.26 -5.63
CA TRP A 718 18.04 -14.22 -4.77
C TRP A 718 16.66 -14.54 -4.19
N ASP A 719 15.94 -15.51 -4.77
CA ASP A 719 14.55 -15.79 -4.44
C ASP A 719 14.44 -16.94 -3.42
N LEU A 720 13.75 -16.70 -2.30
CA LEU A 720 13.64 -17.66 -1.19
C LEU A 720 12.69 -18.84 -1.48
N GLY A 721 11.75 -18.71 -2.42
CA GLY A 721 10.90 -19.80 -2.88
C GLY A 721 11.64 -20.72 -3.87
N VAL A 722 12.32 -20.12 -4.85
CA VAL A 722 12.98 -20.84 -5.95
C VAL A 722 14.08 -21.79 -5.43
N PRO A 723 14.15 -23.07 -5.90
CA PRO A 723 15.20 -24.00 -5.47
C PRO A 723 16.63 -23.58 -5.86
N SER A 724 17.58 -23.82 -4.95
CA SER A 724 19.01 -23.92 -5.30
C SER A 724 19.36 -25.33 -5.81
N TRP A 725 20.48 -25.51 -6.52
CA TRP A 725 20.90 -26.81 -7.06
C TRP A 725 21.18 -27.85 -5.98
N ARG A 726 21.56 -27.47 -4.75
CA ARG A 726 21.65 -28.40 -3.61
C ARG A 726 20.26 -28.89 -3.15
N SER A 727 19.21 -28.10 -3.41
CA SER A 727 17.82 -28.37 -3.00
C SER A 727 17.01 -29.09 -4.09
N ASP A 728 17.15 -28.66 -5.35
CA ASP A 728 16.76 -29.40 -6.54
C ASP A 728 17.91 -29.40 -7.58
N PRO A 729 18.67 -30.50 -7.66
CA PRO A 729 19.77 -30.66 -8.61
C PRO A 729 19.32 -31.13 -10.00
N SER A 730 18.02 -31.40 -10.23
CA SER A 730 17.56 -32.14 -11.42
C SER A 730 18.00 -31.48 -12.74
N GLY A 731 17.96 -30.14 -12.79
CA GLY A 731 18.46 -29.36 -13.93
C GLY A 731 19.97 -29.48 -14.16
N ILE A 732 20.79 -29.47 -13.10
CA ILE A 732 22.25 -29.55 -13.25
C ILE A 732 22.72 -30.97 -13.57
N LEU A 733 22.04 -32.00 -13.05
CA LEU A 733 22.28 -33.39 -13.44
C LEU A 733 21.91 -33.65 -14.91
N ALA A 734 20.78 -33.11 -15.38
CA ALA A 734 20.37 -33.23 -16.78
C ALA A 734 21.34 -32.51 -17.73
N LEU A 735 21.96 -31.41 -17.30
CA LEU A 735 23.05 -30.78 -18.05
C LEU A 735 24.34 -31.61 -18.02
N ILE A 736 24.73 -32.20 -16.89
CA ILE A 736 25.90 -33.10 -16.81
C ILE A 736 25.72 -34.31 -17.74
N ASP A 737 24.52 -34.90 -17.77
CA ASP A 737 24.17 -35.99 -18.69
C ASP A 737 24.20 -35.54 -20.16
N ARG A 738 23.88 -34.27 -20.45
CA ARG A 738 24.04 -33.68 -21.78
C ARG A 738 25.51 -33.47 -22.13
N LEU A 739 26.29 -32.85 -21.24
CA LEU A 739 27.70 -32.51 -21.43
C LEU A 739 28.56 -33.76 -21.65
N ARG A 740 28.29 -34.88 -20.99
CA ARG A 740 29.03 -36.15 -21.20
C ARG A 740 28.96 -36.65 -22.65
N THR A 741 27.95 -36.23 -23.42
CA THR A 741 27.77 -36.62 -24.83
C THR A 741 28.51 -35.71 -25.82
N VAL A 742 29.14 -34.63 -25.34
CA VAL A 742 30.01 -33.78 -26.15
C VAL A 742 31.38 -34.48 -26.30
N PRO A 743 31.89 -34.65 -27.53
CA PRO A 743 33.25 -35.14 -27.79
C PRO A 743 34.35 -34.27 -27.17
N ASP A 744 35.51 -34.85 -26.85
CA ASP A 744 36.65 -34.12 -26.26
C ASP A 744 37.37 -33.19 -27.26
N ASP A 745 37.19 -33.37 -28.57
CA ASP A 745 37.67 -32.49 -29.64
C ASP A 745 36.76 -31.26 -29.87
N HIS A 746 35.62 -31.20 -29.18
CA HIS A 746 34.77 -30.00 -29.05
C HIS A 746 34.77 -29.50 -27.59
N PRO A 747 35.93 -29.05 -27.07
CA PRO A 747 36.04 -28.61 -25.68
C PRO A 747 35.13 -27.40 -25.39
N PRO A 748 34.70 -27.23 -24.13
CA PRO A 748 33.86 -26.10 -23.74
C PRO A 748 34.58 -24.76 -23.98
N PRO A 749 33.85 -23.63 -24.08
CA PRO A 749 34.45 -22.33 -24.41
C PRO A 749 35.47 -21.87 -23.35
N VAL A 750 36.76 -22.15 -23.58
CA VAL A 750 37.82 -21.95 -22.58
C VAL A 750 38.07 -20.46 -22.32
N VAL A 751 38.13 -20.08 -21.04
CA VAL A 751 38.55 -18.75 -20.59
C VAL A 751 39.99 -18.51 -21.01
N ARG A 752 40.21 -17.63 -21.99
CA ARG A 752 41.56 -17.24 -22.42
C ARG A 752 42.20 -16.32 -21.39
N ARG A 753 43.08 -16.88 -20.55
CA ARG A 753 43.92 -16.09 -19.64
C ARG A 753 44.79 -15.10 -20.42
N PRO A 754 44.78 -13.80 -20.09
CA PRO A 754 45.74 -12.87 -20.66
C PRO A 754 47.16 -13.23 -20.19
N SER A 755 48.12 -13.33 -21.12
CA SER A 755 49.51 -13.69 -20.82
C SER A 755 50.27 -12.63 -20.03
N THR A 756 49.69 -11.44 -19.84
CA THR A 756 50.24 -10.35 -19.02
C THR A 756 49.07 -9.48 -18.54
N PRO A 757 48.91 -9.24 -17.22
CA PRO A 757 47.86 -8.34 -16.72
C PRO A 757 48.20 -6.88 -17.10
N PRO A 758 47.27 -6.11 -17.70
CA PRO A 758 47.53 -4.72 -18.08
C PRO A 758 47.79 -3.83 -16.86
N ALA A 759 48.75 -2.90 -16.96
CA ALA A 759 49.10 -1.99 -15.87
C ALA A 759 47.92 -1.10 -15.39
N ALA A 760 46.93 -0.85 -16.27
CA ALA A 760 45.71 -0.11 -15.95
C ALA A 760 44.57 -0.95 -15.33
N ALA A 761 44.70 -2.29 -15.28
CA ALA A 761 43.61 -3.17 -14.84
C ALA A 761 43.42 -3.23 -13.31
N GLY A 762 44.38 -2.72 -12.53
CA GLY A 762 44.48 -2.98 -11.09
C GLY A 762 43.29 -2.52 -10.23
N GLU A 763 42.67 -1.38 -10.54
CA GLU A 763 41.54 -0.88 -9.75
C GLU A 763 40.20 -1.49 -10.20
N LEU A 764 39.89 -1.46 -11.51
CA LEU A 764 38.64 -2.01 -12.03
C LEU A 764 38.54 -3.53 -11.87
N GLY A 765 39.66 -4.26 -12.01
CA GLY A 765 39.72 -5.69 -11.67
C GLY A 765 39.53 -5.94 -10.17
N GLY A 766 40.02 -5.05 -9.31
CA GLY A 766 39.78 -5.08 -7.86
C GLY A 766 38.29 -4.92 -7.52
N TRP A 767 37.62 -3.90 -8.07
CA TRP A 767 36.19 -3.67 -7.88
C TRP A 767 35.34 -4.81 -8.47
N ALA A 768 35.69 -5.35 -9.63
CA ALA A 768 34.98 -6.48 -10.22
C ALA A 768 35.16 -7.79 -9.44
N THR A 769 36.34 -8.03 -8.87
CA THR A 769 36.59 -9.18 -7.97
C THR A 769 35.74 -9.04 -6.70
N LEU A 770 35.72 -7.85 -6.09
CA LEU A 770 34.91 -7.58 -4.90
C LEU A 770 33.42 -7.77 -5.18
N ARG A 771 32.92 -7.27 -6.32
CA ARG A 771 31.56 -7.51 -6.80
C ARG A 771 31.23 -8.99 -6.83
N ALA A 772 32.09 -9.82 -7.44
CA ALA A 772 31.83 -11.25 -7.60
C ALA A 772 31.89 -12.03 -6.28
N ASP A 773 32.89 -11.78 -5.42
CA ASP A 773 32.98 -12.41 -4.09
C ASP A 773 31.81 -11.99 -3.17
N ALA A 774 31.36 -10.73 -3.25
CA ALA A 774 30.17 -10.27 -2.54
C ALA A 774 28.89 -10.96 -3.05
N MET A 775 28.75 -11.09 -4.38
CA MET A 775 27.61 -11.77 -5.03
C MET A 775 27.50 -13.25 -4.61
N ASP A 776 28.63 -13.98 -4.59
CA ASP A 776 28.72 -15.35 -4.10
C ASP A 776 28.36 -15.44 -2.61
N THR A 777 28.84 -14.48 -1.80
CA THR A 777 28.58 -14.43 -0.35
C THR A 777 27.10 -14.23 -0.04
N VAL A 778 26.42 -13.25 -0.67
CA VAL A 778 24.97 -13.09 -0.45
C VAL A 778 24.20 -14.31 -0.97
N SER A 779 24.59 -14.89 -2.11
CA SER A 779 23.96 -16.12 -2.62
C SER A 779 24.07 -17.31 -1.65
N ARG A 780 25.17 -17.42 -0.88
CA ARG A 780 25.33 -18.43 0.19
C ARG A 780 24.41 -18.15 1.38
N ILE A 781 24.29 -16.88 1.79
CA ILE A 781 23.39 -16.46 2.88
C ILE A 781 21.92 -16.75 2.51
N VAL A 782 21.51 -16.38 1.31
CA VAL A 782 20.14 -16.65 0.79
C VAL A 782 19.88 -18.15 0.69
N ALA A 783 20.88 -18.99 0.41
CA ALA A 783 20.72 -20.45 0.46
C ALA A 783 20.49 -21.01 1.88
N VAL A 784 21.04 -20.39 2.94
CA VAL A 784 20.70 -20.73 4.32
C VAL A 784 19.31 -20.20 4.69
N GLN A 785 18.98 -18.94 4.35
CA GLN A 785 17.64 -18.37 4.53
C GLN A 785 16.54 -19.24 3.87
N ARG A 786 16.74 -19.65 2.61
CA ARG A 786 15.89 -20.59 1.86
C ARG A 786 15.71 -21.92 2.58
N THR A 787 16.74 -22.40 3.29
CA THR A 787 16.65 -23.63 4.11
C THR A 787 15.79 -23.41 5.36
N ILE A 788 15.95 -22.26 6.04
CA ILE A 788 15.13 -21.88 7.21
C ILE A 788 13.66 -21.69 6.82
N VAL A 789 13.38 -20.97 5.72
CA VAL A 789 12.04 -20.75 5.16
C VAL A 789 11.35 -22.08 4.82
N ARG A 790 12.03 -22.96 4.08
CA ARG A 790 11.51 -24.30 3.75
C ARG A 790 11.27 -25.18 4.98
N GLN A 791 12.01 -24.98 6.05
CA GLN A 791 11.77 -25.68 7.32
C GLN A 791 10.55 -25.13 8.06
N ALA A 792 10.35 -23.81 8.10
CA ALA A 792 9.14 -23.21 8.65
C ALA A 792 7.89 -23.69 7.87
N GLY A 793 7.96 -23.71 6.53
CA GLY A 793 6.88 -24.20 5.68
C GLY A 793 6.51 -25.66 5.92
N ARG A 794 7.50 -26.52 6.20
CA ARG A 794 7.26 -27.92 6.58
C ARG A 794 6.56 -28.04 7.93
N ALA A 795 6.99 -27.28 8.94
CA ALA A 795 6.32 -27.28 10.23
C ALA A 795 4.84 -26.84 10.11
N LEU A 796 4.60 -25.73 9.38
CA LEU A 796 3.25 -25.23 9.11
C LEU A 796 2.40 -26.21 8.27
N GLN A 797 3.00 -27.00 7.39
CA GLN A 797 2.31 -28.08 6.65
C GLN A 797 2.00 -29.28 7.56
N GLU A 798 2.92 -29.66 8.46
CA GLU A 798 2.73 -30.74 9.44
C GLU A 798 1.61 -30.41 10.46
N ASP A 799 1.36 -29.12 10.74
CA ASP A 799 0.19 -28.66 11.51
C ASP A 799 -1.13 -28.60 10.72
N GLY A 800 -1.07 -28.68 9.38
CA GLY A 800 -2.21 -28.42 8.49
C GLY A 800 -2.54 -26.93 8.27
N LEU A 801 -1.67 -26.00 8.68
CA LEU A 801 -1.81 -24.56 8.43
C LEU A 801 -1.44 -24.17 6.98
N LEU A 802 -0.56 -24.95 6.33
CA LEU A 802 -0.31 -24.87 4.90
C LEU A 802 -0.71 -26.17 4.20
N PHE A 803 -1.33 -26.06 3.03
CA PHE A 803 -1.59 -27.22 2.16
C PHE A 803 -0.29 -27.81 1.58
N ASP A 804 0.63 -26.94 1.13
CA ASP A 804 1.97 -27.28 0.63
C ASP A 804 3.02 -26.43 1.34
N ALA A 805 4.11 -27.03 1.81
CA ALA A 805 5.22 -26.33 2.45
C ALA A 805 5.87 -25.25 1.57
N ALA A 806 5.71 -25.30 0.24
CA ALA A 806 6.19 -24.27 -0.68
C ALA A 806 5.40 -22.94 -0.58
N HIS A 807 4.14 -22.97 -0.14
CA HIS A 807 3.32 -21.77 0.06
C HIS A 807 3.89 -20.81 1.11
N VAL A 808 4.82 -21.27 1.95
CA VAL A 808 5.58 -20.42 2.89
C VAL A 808 6.31 -19.28 2.19
N ALA A 809 6.66 -19.42 0.91
CA ALA A 809 7.30 -18.38 0.11
C ALA A 809 6.35 -17.22 -0.27
N MET A 810 5.04 -17.38 -0.05
CA MET A 810 4.00 -16.36 -0.29
C MET A 810 3.55 -15.66 1.01
N LEU A 811 4.19 -15.97 2.14
CA LEU A 811 4.00 -15.32 3.43
C LEU A 811 5.04 -14.21 3.60
N ASP A 812 4.62 -13.06 4.14
CA ASP A 812 5.57 -12.07 4.66
C ASP A 812 6.12 -12.47 6.06
N GLY A 813 7.05 -11.66 6.59
CA GLY A 813 7.71 -11.93 7.87
C GLY A 813 6.83 -11.84 9.11
N GLU A 814 5.68 -11.16 9.03
CA GLU A 814 4.66 -11.13 10.09
C GLU A 814 3.70 -12.30 9.94
N GLU A 815 3.25 -12.61 8.72
CA GLU A 815 2.38 -13.75 8.39
C GLU A 815 3.04 -15.11 8.71
N LEU A 816 4.36 -15.22 8.53
CA LEU A 816 5.16 -16.42 8.84
C LEU A 816 5.12 -16.83 10.33
N VAL A 817 4.76 -15.91 11.23
CA VAL A 817 4.74 -16.13 12.69
C VAL A 817 3.40 -15.76 13.35
N GLY A 818 2.57 -14.98 12.67
CA GLY A 818 1.22 -14.61 13.08
C GLY A 818 0.18 -15.64 12.63
N CYS A 819 -0.70 -15.22 11.73
CA CYS A 819 -1.77 -16.05 11.18
C CYS A 819 -1.53 -16.25 9.69
N VAL A 820 -1.39 -17.52 9.28
CA VAL A 820 -1.30 -17.89 7.87
C VAL A 820 -2.58 -17.45 7.14
N PRO A 821 -2.49 -16.63 6.08
CA PRO A 821 -3.65 -16.18 5.32
C PRO A 821 -4.34 -17.33 4.59
N GLU A 822 -5.68 -17.35 4.63
CA GLU A 822 -6.50 -18.30 3.85
C GLU A 822 -6.25 -18.20 2.33
N ASP A 823 -5.79 -17.04 1.85
CA ASP A 823 -5.47 -16.80 0.44
C ASP A 823 -4.04 -17.18 0.02
N VAL A 824 -3.19 -17.70 0.92
CA VAL A 824 -1.77 -17.97 0.63
C VAL A 824 -1.55 -18.89 -0.58
N ALA A 825 -2.47 -19.83 -0.83
CA ALA A 825 -2.43 -20.69 -2.01
C ALA A 825 -2.75 -19.94 -3.32
N LEU A 826 -3.64 -18.94 -3.26
CA LEU A 826 -4.00 -18.08 -4.39
C LEU A 826 -2.89 -17.09 -4.72
N ARG A 827 -2.12 -16.64 -3.72
CA ARG A 827 -0.92 -15.80 -3.95
C ARG A 827 0.11 -16.48 -4.85
N THR A 828 0.26 -17.80 -4.75
CA THR A 828 1.10 -18.60 -5.67
C THR A 828 0.60 -18.46 -7.12
N TYR A 829 -0.71 -18.46 -7.35
CA TYR A 829 -1.30 -18.26 -8.68
C TYR A 829 -1.06 -16.83 -9.19
N ASP A 830 -1.32 -15.81 -8.36
CA ASP A 830 -1.11 -14.41 -8.73
C ASP A 830 0.37 -14.08 -8.99
N HIS A 831 1.29 -14.66 -8.21
CA HIS A 831 2.74 -14.59 -8.43
C HIS A 831 3.13 -15.25 -9.76
N ASN A 832 2.68 -16.47 -10.02
CA ASN A 832 2.92 -17.17 -11.29
C ASN A 832 2.28 -16.44 -12.49
N ALA A 833 1.25 -15.62 -12.28
CA ALA A 833 0.66 -14.79 -13.32
C ALA A 833 1.55 -13.58 -13.70
N LEU A 834 2.53 -13.19 -12.87
CA LEU A 834 3.49 -12.12 -13.17
C LEU A 834 4.45 -12.50 -14.30
N ASP A 835 4.81 -13.79 -14.44
CA ASP A 835 5.61 -14.32 -15.57
C ASP A 835 4.97 -14.07 -16.95
N LEU A 836 3.69 -13.70 -17.00
CA LEU A 836 2.98 -13.31 -18.21
C LEU A 836 3.21 -11.85 -18.61
N TRP A 837 3.95 -11.05 -17.84
CA TRP A 837 4.13 -9.62 -18.05
C TRP A 837 5.61 -9.22 -18.06
N LEU A 838 5.98 -8.33 -18.99
CA LEU A 838 7.27 -7.67 -18.96
C LEU A 838 7.25 -6.52 -17.93
N PRO A 839 8.21 -6.47 -17.00
CA PRO A 839 8.33 -5.38 -16.05
C PRO A 839 8.80 -4.07 -16.71
N PRO A 840 8.48 -2.90 -16.13
CA PRO A 840 9.04 -1.63 -16.57
C PRO A 840 10.55 -1.58 -16.29
N ARG A 841 11.29 -0.86 -17.15
CA ARG A 841 12.76 -0.68 -17.02
C ARG A 841 13.14 0.32 -15.93
N GLU A 842 12.31 1.34 -15.76
CA GLU A 842 12.53 2.44 -14.82
C GLU A 842 11.28 2.63 -13.97
N ILE A 843 11.46 2.67 -12.65
CA ILE A 843 10.46 3.09 -11.67
C ILE A 843 11.11 4.20 -10.84
N VAL A 844 11.20 5.39 -11.41
CA VAL A 844 11.77 6.57 -10.75
C VAL A 844 10.64 7.34 -10.07
N GLY A 845 10.71 7.46 -8.74
CA GLY A 845 9.67 8.09 -7.92
C GLY A 845 8.45 7.17 -7.64
N PRO A 846 7.35 7.71 -7.09
CA PRO A 846 6.15 6.94 -6.79
C PRO A 846 5.53 6.39 -8.08
N VAL A 847 5.32 5.07 -8.12
CA VAL A 847 4.90 4.28 -9.31
C VAL A 847 3.87 5.03 -10.16
N PRO A 848 4.25 5.55 -11.34
CA PRO A 848 3.35 6.33 -12.16
C PRO A 848 2.10 5.54 -12.57
N ALA A 849 0.93 6.19 -12.60
CA ALA A 849 -0.34 5.59 -13.03
C ALA A 849 -0.37 5.17 -14.52
N ALA A 850 0.75 5.28 -15.23
CA ALA A 850 0.99 4.87 -16.61
C ALA A 850 2.17 3.89 -16.75
N VAL A 851 2.63 3.24 -15.66
CA VAL A 851 3.55 2.10 -15.71
C VAL A 851 2.89 0.96 -16.48
N ARG A 852 3.17 0.90 -17.78
CA ARG A 852 2.57 -0.06 -18.71
C ARG A 852 3.34 -1.37 -18.67
N TRP A 853 2.98 -2.23 -17.73
CA TRP A 853 3.26 -3.66 -17.84
C TRP A 853 2.73 -4.16 -19.19
N ILE A 854 3.58 -4.85 -19.96
CA ILE A 854 3.22 -5.37 -21.28
C ILE A 854 3.03 -6.87 -21.15
N HIS A 855 1.81 -7.37 -21.36
CA HIS A 855 1.56 -8.81 -21.36
C HIS A 855 2.35 -9.46 -22.50
N ALA A 856 3.13 -10.51 -22.24
CA ALA A 856 4.10 -11.09 -23.17
C ALA A 856 3.48 -11.55 -24.51
N ARG A 857 2.20 -11.97 -24.50
CA ARG A 857 1.41 -12.29 -25.70
C ARG A 857 1.18 -11.08 -26.64
N ASP A 858 1.16 -9.86 -26.10
CA ASP A 858 0.87 -8.62 -26.82
C ASP A 858 2.13 -8.09 -27.54
N VAL A 859 3.30 -8.72 -27.33
CA VAL A 859 4.57 -8.37 -27.98
C VAL A 859 4.70 -9.09 -29.34
N PRO A 860 4.89 -8.37 -30.47
CA PRO A 860 5.03 -9.00 -31.78
C PRO A 860 6.25 -9.93 -31.88
N ARG A 861 6.01 -11.15 -32.36
CA ARG A 861 7.06 -12.15 -32.64
C ARG A 861 7.97 -11.67 -33.77
N LEU A 862 9.25 -12.08 -33.72
CA LEU A 862 10.29 -11.61 -34.62
C LEU A 862 10.02 -12.04 -36.07
N GLY A 863 9.94 -11.06 -36.98
CA GLY A 863 9.65 -11.26 -38.40
C GLY A 863 10.83 -11.82 -39.21
N PRO A 864 10.60 -12.45 -40.38
CA PRO A 864 11.67 -12.92 -41.26
C PRO A 864 12.46 -11.76 -41.89
N GLY A 865 13.72 -11.59 -41.46
CA GLY A 865 14.59 -10.45 -41.79
C GLY A 865 14.44 -9.26 -40.84
N GLU A 866 13.71 -9.41 -39.73
CA GLU A 866 13.63 -8.40 -38.67
C GLU A 866 14.80 -8.54 -37.67
N VAL A 867 15.22 -7.41 -37.11
CA VAL A 867 16.39 -7.27 -36.23
C VAL A 867 15.95 -6.89 -34.82
N VAL A 868 16.54 -7.53 -33.81
CA VAL A 868 16.56 -7.05 -32.41
C VAL A 868 17.93 -6.44 -32.15
N HIS A 869 17.96 -5.27 -31.49
CA HIS A 869 19.17 -4.55 -31.13
C HIS A 869 19.50 -4.74 -29.64
N GLY A 870 20.76 -4.54 -29.28
CA GLY A 870 21.27 -4.55 -27.91
C GLY A 870 22.75 -4.14 -27.87
N SER A 871 23.41 -4.34 -26.74
CA SER A 871 24.87 -4.16 -26.60
C SER A 871 25.59 -5.46 -26.94
N GLY A 872 26.56 -5.41 -27.87
CA GLY A 872 27.24 -6.59 -28.39
C GLY A 872 28.56 -6.94 -27.69
N THR A 873 28.93 -8.23 -27.73
CA THR A 873 30.31 -8.70 -27.52
C THR A 873 30.80 -9.41 -28.77
N GLY A 874 31.94 -8.94 -29.31
CA GLY A 874 32.37 -9.17 -30.70
C GLY A 874 32.37 -10.61 -31.23
N GLY A 875 32.20 -10.72 -32.55
CA GLY A 875 32.08 -11.98 -33.28
C GLY A 875 30.68 -12.15 -33.89
N ARG A 876 30.51 -13.13 -34.79
CA ARG A 876 29.24 -13.36 -35.50
C ARG A 876 29.02 -14.85 -35.73
N VAL A 877 27.84 -15.35 -35.37
CA VAL A 877 27.46 -16.77 -35.48
C VAL A 877 26.04 -16.89 -36.04
N ARG A 878 25.79 -17.95 -36.80
CA ARG A 878 24.44 -18.43 -37.16
C ARG A 878 24.13 -19.67 -36.33
N GLY A 879 22.95 -19.75 -35.74
CA GLY A 879 22.53 -20.91 -34.96
C GLY A 879 21.03 -20.97 -34.77
N ARG A 880 20.55 -22.14 -34.32
CA ARG A 880 19.14 -22.38 -34.02
C ARG A 880 18.80 -21.82 -32.63
N ALA A 881 17.71 -21.08 -32.50
CA ALA A 881 17.27 -20.53 -31.22
C ALA A 881 16.85 -21.63 -30.22
N THR A 882 17.36 -21.52 -28.99
CA THR A 882 16.87 -22.22 -27.80
C THR A 882 16.62 -21.18 -26.70
N VAL A 883 15.35 -20.86 -26.48
CA VAL A 883 14.88 -19.85 -25.52
C VAL A 883 14.67 -20.52 -24.17
N LEU A 884 15.45 -20.14 -23.16
CA LEU A 884 15.39 -20.73 -21.82
C LEU A 884 14.68 -19.80 -20.83
N ARG A 885 13.65 -20.33 -20.14
CA ARG A 885 12.96 -19.65 -19.04
C ARG A 885 13.44 -20.08 -17.64
N SER A 886 14.19 -21.16 -17.55
CA SER A 886 14.87 -21.63 -16.34
C SER A 886 16.18 -22.31 -16.72
N PRO A 887 17.27 -22.16 -15.94
CA PRO A 887 18.53 -22.89 -16.16
C PRO A 887 18.40 -24.42 -16.18
N ALA A 888 17.35 -24.99 -15.58
CA ALA A 888 17.08 -26.43 -15.73
C ALA A 888 16.81 -26.85 -17.19
N GLY A 889 16.36 -25.90 -18.03
CA GLY A 889 16.20 -26.06 -19.47
C GLY A 889 17.51 -26.09 -20.27
N ALA A 890 18.69 -25.88 -19.65
CA ALA A 890 19.99 -25.94 -20.33
C ALA A 890 20.27 -27.32 -20.97
N SER A 891 19.68 -28.38 -20.43
CA SER A 891 19.66 -29.74 -21.00
C SER A 891 19.08 -29.81 -22.42
N ARG A 892 18.23 -28.86 -22.82
CA ARG A 892 17.66 -28.78 -24.18
C ARG A 892 18.62 -28.18 -25.21
N VAL A 893 19.67 -27.49 -24.76
CA VAL A 893 20.64 -26.83 -25.65
C VAL A 893 21.42 -27.89 -26.44
N ARG A 894 21.67 -27.57 -27.71
CA ARG A 894 22.50 -28.36 -28.63
C ARG A 894 23.79 -27.58 -28.93
N PRO A 895 24.94 -28.24 -29.13
CA PRO A 895 26.16 -27.57 -29.61
C PRO A 895 25.85 -26.66 -30.80
N GLY A 896 26.15 -25.37 -30.66
CA GLY A 896 25.90 -24.35 -31.69
C GLY A 896 24.50 -23.71 -31.71
N ASP A 897 23.60 -24.06 -30.78
CA ASP A 897 22.35 -23.30 -30.59
C ASP A 897 22.65 -21.84 -30.17
N VAL A 898 21.76 -20.92 -30.54
CA VAL A 898 21.72 -19.56 -29.98
C VAL A 898 20.86 -19.59 -28.72
N VAL A 899 21.48 -19.42 -27.56
CA VAL A 899 20.80 -19.46 -26.26
C VAL A 899 20.21 -18.08 -25.95
N VAL A 900 18.89 -18.02 -25.74
CA VAL A 900 18.16 -16.77 -25.45
C VAL A 900 17.62 -16.83 -24.02
N VAL A 901 17.99 -15.86 -23.18
CA VAL A 901 17.71 -15.85 -21.71
C VAL A 901 17.24 -14.49 -21.22
N ALA A 902 16.55 -14.47 -20.08
CA ALA A 902 16.00 -13.23 -19.49
C ALA A 902 17.06 -12.40 -18.76
N SER A 903 17.98 -13.03 -18.01
CA SER A 903 18.98 -12.36 -17.16
C SER A 903 20.43 -12.68 -17.56
N GLY A 904 21.35 -11.74 -17.32
CA GLY A 904 22.79 -11.92 -17.51
C GLY A 904 23.54 -12.60 -16.35
N GLY A 905 22.83 -13.28 -15.45
CA GLY A 905 23.39 -13.78 -14.20
C GLY A 905 24.22 -15.08 -14.33
N ALA A 906 24.88 -15.45 -13.24
CA ALA A 906 25.78 -16.60 -13.19
C ALA A 906 25.04 -17.95 -13.33
N GLU A 907 23.74 -17.97 -13.03
CA GLU A 907 22.84 -19.11 -13.17
C GLU A 907 22.74 -19.66 -14.62
N TRP A 908 23.05 -18.83 -15.63
CA TRP A 908 23.01 -19.19 -17.05
C TRP A 908 24.36 -19.62 -17.63
N LEU A 909 25.47 -19.39 -16.93
CA LEU A 909 26.81 -19.83 -17.35
C LEU A 909 26.85 -21.31 -17.80
N PRO A 910 26.17 -22.26 -17.13
CA PRO A 910 26.17 -23.67 -17.54
C PRO A 910 25.57 -23.91 -18.94
N ALA A 911 24.68 -23.05 -19.44
CA ALA A 911 24.11 -23.15 -20.79
C ALA A 911 25.09 -22.69 -21.88
N VAL A 912 26.09 -21.85 -21.55
CA VAL A 912 27.08 -21.34 -22.52
C VAL A 912 28.04 -22.45 -22.99
N LEU A 913 28.23 -23.50 -22.20
CA LEU A 913 29.05 -24.67 -22.53
C LEU A 913 28.65 -25.37 -23.85
N LEU A 914 27.44 -25.11 -24.35
CA LEU A 914 26.89 -25.67 -25.59
C LEU A 914 26.49 -24.57 -26.61
N ALA A 915 26.60 -23.29 -26.24
CA ALA A 915 26.05 -22.19 -27.03
C ALA A 915 27.00 -21.75 -28.15
N GLY A 916 26.46 -21.61 -29.37
CA GLY A 916 27.15 -20.91 -30.47
C GLY A 916 27.12 -19.39 -30.31
N ALA A 917 26.06 -18.86 -29.71
CA ALA A 917 25.92 -17.45 -29.32
C ALA A 917 24.91 -17.30 -28.18
N VAL A 918 24.93 -16.16 -27.49
CA VAL A 918 24.04 -15.86 -26.36
C VAL A 918 23.27 -14.56 -26.60
N VAL A 919 22.01 -14.50 -26.17
CA VAL A 919 21.13 -13.33 -26.27
C VAL A 919 20.44 -13.11 -24.94
N VAL A 920 20.46 -11.88 -24.41
CA VAL A 920 20.03 -11.57 -23.04
C VAL A 920 19.12 -10.34 -22.98
N ASP A 921 17.89 -10.51 -22.48
CA ASP A 921 16.93 -9.40 -22.40
C ASP A 921 17.39 -8.32 -21.40
N ALA A 922 17.81 -8.71 -20.19
CA ALA A 922 18.29 -7.81 -19.15
C ALA A 922 19.71 -8.18 -18.66
N GLY A 923 20.69 -7.33 -18.93
CA GLY A 923 22.06 -7.52 -18.44
C GLY A 923 22.97 -6.33 -18.74
N MET A 924 23.94 -6.08 -17.85
CA MET A 924 25.01 -5.11 -18.04
C MET A 924 26.23 -5.76 -18.70
N SER A 925 27.11 -4.96 -19.30
CA SER A 925 28.37 -5.46 -19.90
C SER A 925 29.25 -6.19 -18.88
N CYS A 926 29.26 -5.75 -17.62
CA CYS A 926 29.93 -6.36 -16.47
C CYS A 926 29.15 -7.51 -15.78
N SER A 927 28.08 -8.02 -16.40
CA SER A 927 27.36 -9.19 -15.87
C SER A 927 28.17 -10.49 -16.07
N PRO A 928 28.07 -11.50 -15.17
CA PRO A 928 28.88 -12.72 -15.26
C PRO A 928 28.75 -13.43 -16.60
N LEU A 929 27.54 -13.51 -17.16
CA LEU A 929 27.28 -14.15 -18.45
C LEU A 929 27.98 -13.41 -19.60
N ALA A 930 27.83 -12.08 -19.66
CA ALA A 930 28.43 -11.27 -20.72
C ALA A 930 29.96 -11.20 -20.63
N ALA A 931 30.51 -11.16 -19.42
CA ALA A 931 31.94 -11.19 -19.19
C ALA A 931 32.56 -12.56 -19.55
N PHE A 932 31.88 -13.67 -19.23
CA PHE A 932 32.30 -15.00 -19.66
C PHE A 932 32.28 -15.15 -21.19
N CYS A 933 31.22 -14.68 -21.87
CA CYS A 933 31.13 -14.70 -23.34
C CYS A 933 32.32 -13.98 -24.00
N ARG A 934 32.76 -12.83 -23.44
CA ARG A 934 33.96 -12.13 -23.93
C ARG A 934 35.25 -12.93 -23.75
N MET A 935 35.49 -13.51 -22.58
CA MET A 935 36.73 -14.28 -22.32
C MET A 935 36.84 -15.58 -23.12
N SER A 936 35.69 -16.12 -23.53
CA SER A 936 35.57 -17.36 -24.32
C SER A 936 35.34 -17.13 -25.82
N ALA A 937 35.26 -15.86 -26.26
CA ALA A 937 34.96 -15.44 -27.62
C ALA A 937 33.61 -15.94 -28.20
N VAL A 938 32.65 -16.26 -27.33
CA VAL A 938 31.26 -16.56 -27.74
C VAL A 938 30.54 -15.24 -28.04
N PRO A 939 29.97 -15.03 -29.24
CA PRO A 939 29.21 -13.82 -29.54
C PRO A 939 28.00 -13.69 -28.62
N CYS A 940 27.82 -12.51 -28.02
CA CYS A 940 26.71 -12.23 -27.13
C CYS A 940 26.06 -10.88 -27.48
N VAL A 941 24.73 -10.79 -27.33
CA VAL A 941 24.00 -9.52 -27.41
C VAL A 941 23.12 -9.39 -26.19
N ILE A 942 23.40 -8.40 -25.36
CA ILE A 942 22.71 -8.15 -24.09
C ILE A 942 21.85 -6.89 -24.18
N ALA A 943 20.96 -6.69 -23.20
CA ALA A 943 20.01 -5.57 -23.19
C ALA A 943 19.17 -5.55 -24.48
N THR A 944 18.66 -6.72 -24.89
CA THR A 944 17.73 -6.88 -26.03
C THR A 944 16.26 -6.77 -25.62
N GLU A 945 15.99 -6.66 -24.32
CA GLU A 945 14.76 -6.19 -23.67
C GLU A 945 13.50 -7.06 -23.84
N THR A 946 13.44 -7.86 -24.90
CA THR A 946 12.23 -8.57 -25.37
C THR A 946 12.55 -9.83 -26.18
N ALA A 947 13.80 -10.19 -26.42
CA ALA A 947 14.17 -11.31 -27.29
C ALA A 947 13.58 -12.65 -26.79
N THR A 948 13.47 -12.89 -25.48
CA THR A 948 12.84 -14.11 -24.95
C THR A 948 11.35 -14.27 -25.29
N VAL A 949 10.64 -13.15 -25.49
CA VAL A 949 9.22 -13.18 -25.90
C VAL A 949 9.04 -13.04 -27.42
N ARG A 950 9.95 -12.37 -28.12
CA ARG A 950 9.88 -12.17 -29.57
C ARG A 950 10.35 -13.38 -30.38
N ILE A 951 11.42 -14.03 -29.95
CA ILE A 951 12.01 -15.22 -30.61
C ILE A 951 11.19 -16.48 -30.25
N ARG A 952 11.27 -17.52 -31.09
CA ARG A 952 10.70 -18.85 -30.83
C ARG A 952 11.80 -19.92 -30.79
N ASP A 953 11.59 -20.95 -29.98
CA ASP A 953 12.41 -22.18 -30.04
C ASP A 953 12.43 -22.73 -31.48
N GLY A 954 13.63 -22.90 -32.05
CA GLY A 954 13.81 -23.39 -33.41
C GLY A 954 14.03 -22.33 -34.51
N ASP A 955 13.93 -21.03 -34.21
CA ASP A 955 14.21 -19.98 -35.20
C ASP A 955 15.68 -20.01 -35.68
N ASP A 956 15.92 -19.83 -36.99
CA ASP A 956 17.26 -19.69 -37.57
C ASP A 956 17.72 -18.23 -37.42
N LEU A 957 18.68 -18.00 -36.51
CA LEU A 957 19.15 -16.68 -36.13
C LEU A 957 20.57 -16.43 -36.62
N VAL A 958 20.85 -15.18 -37.00
CA VAL A 958 22.20 -14.64 -37.12
C VAL A 958 22.41 -13.65 -35.99
N VAL A 959 23.33 -13.95 -35.08
CA VAL A 959 23.78 -13.07 -34.01
C VAL A 959 25.07 -12.41 -34.45
N ASP A 960 25.08 -11.07 -34.49
CA ASP A 960 26.28 -10.28 -34.71
C ASP A 960 26.57 -9.46 -33.44
N GLY A 961 27.50 -9.98 -32.64
CA GLY A 961 27.95 -9.36 -31.40
C GLY A 961 28.96 -8.24 -31.60
N ALA A 962 29.44 -7.98 -32.82
CA ALA A 962 30.18 -6.76 -33.12
C ALA A 962 29.23 -5.58 -33.35
N LEU A 963 28.08 -5.83 -34.00
CA LEU A 963 27.04 -4.83 -34.26
C LEU A 963 25.96 -4.74 -33.16
N GLY A 964 25.92 -5.68 -32.22
CA GLY A 964 24.89 -5.74 -31.18
C GLY A 964 23.50 -6.10 -31.74
N THR A 965 23.43 -7.02 -32.71
CA THR A 965 22.19 -7.35 -33.43
C THR A 965 21.88 -8.84 -33.47
N VAL A 966 20.58 -9.16 -33.45
CA VAL A 966 20.05 -10.52 -33.61
C VAL A 966 19.00 -10.49 -34.71
N THR A 967 19.27 -11.14 -35.84
CA THR A 967 18.39 -11.15 -37.02
C THR A 967 17.80 -12.53 -37.23
N ARG A 968 16.47 -12.64 -37.33
CA ARG A 968 15.82 -13.89 -37.76
C ARG A 968 15.91 -14.00 -39.27
N ARG A 969 16.36 -15.12 -39.81
CA ARG A 969 16.48 -15.28 -41.27
C ARG A 969 15.13 -15.30 -41.97
N ARG A 970 15.13 -14.90 -43.25
CA ARG A 970 14.14 -15.36 -44.22
C ARG A 970 14.46 -16.81 -44.55
N GLY A 971 13.45 -17.68 -44.41
CA GLY A 971 13.49 -19.07 -44.83
C GLY A 971 13.28 -19.19 -46.33
#